data_AF-A0A4V2DDA1-F1
#
_entry.id   AF-A0A4V2DDA1-F1
#
_cell.length_a   1.000
_cell.length_b   1.000
_cell.length_c   1.000
_cell.angle_alpha   90.00
_cell.angle_beta   90.00
_cell.angle_gamma   90.00
#
_symmetry.space_group_name_H-M   'P 1'
#
loop_
_entity.id
_entity.type
_entity.pdbx_description
1 polymer ?
#
loop_
_entity_poly.entity_id
_entity_poly.type
_entity_poly.pdbx_seq_one_letter_code
_entity_poly.pdbx_strand_id
1 'polypeptide(L)'
;MINAQSVPFGIDRGAPRIFTIEVIGIDLTGADLHAQIRLTRDAPGDPIVDLPKVTDATIAGVRLVATDTSGTLPVSWIRLQIPAMTTGTGAGQLPPAAELGDDLTVYWDMFVTPAGRTTDRWFYGPVTVSATVTKSASLAPLVNDPLPGADAVATLVGADLTVTLAGAALIQPLLDRADGSAAAAVEAAAHAETKAQQATDAATAAAEQIGSLAAPRAAAFVDDTNVAGGYAPIATLAALSSTDPATGIPVARRKAGMRRKVLGDDGTGVSGRDFVLGTDLVTWTGLPTSAEISAYADGRAQAVLDAVAPLGKNKADAFAPGVVDGFYINAAGQLTANATYSVTDYVPVLANTTYTRSFANQMCYFDAAKTVIAGGTSNATFTTPARTAFVRMTIATATKASFQLELGGAATAFIPYGRFVPASLLPQIIDAMVRDGTLSKKKLSFTAPDRNLADPAIFTAGFYVSSVSGALTANANYTATGFIPVVGGATYARSFAHQMAWYDASQTFISGVDFAGGSVLVSPANAAFARLSVATASAATFQFEAGSAPTAFAPYNLVVGTGSLPAALAGLIQGVPGSLPAAALPDGSLGLSKMSFVQAGKNLFNPADPGVAAGNFVSSANGALTANSNYTATGFIPVNAGNTYARSYSNQMAWFNAAKQYISGQGSADGAIVTAPAGAAYARLSVAAASLATFQFEAGAVATAYAAYAPVIALAALPAALAALLSNTALSVLSGQALQEKSVPISKVTFANASRNLFNPGDADVAPGNYVSSGSGALTANANYVATGFIPVVAGTTYARSFANQMAWYTAGKVFISGQSTADGAVVTAPAGAAFARLTVSTAALATFQFEAGSAPTSYVAFGYTIDPSALPASPPSNAPQVNEALYAAGQPKGLLYMPERLRATKMVLAKLNFLKRGLSTDAATWGSLHVGDSYMASAPRWMQKYAMSMQDDYGNAGPGWCGFGYQVGQPTSFNGSARPDLVNMSSLGAPGTVYNAQNGSPDLAAIVLQAAGDAIRARYVGTVDIAKLTLHYIAAANTSVDYDFGGTVTNLPLSGTPGTHQTVVITPPAGTWYFTVKFNTGTATIPGCDMRTALSGAYIHKLGGSGSQTSHWLAVDQAQLAAAWASLIDPPSIGATLFDIELGTNDQSGARPAATMGANMQAIGLLAKTAVPHADILLGTPPINGKYSVPPMPAYAEAVRAVAGAQKWAHINMQEAFGETYAEYGYTGNTSGRVWFQSDDYHPEGIRGGAAYAGAHIQAVVPY
;
A
#
# COMPACT_ATOMS: atom_id res chain seq x y z
N MET A 1 -6.14 3.46 -50.56
CA MET A 1 -5.14 2.78 -49.71
C MET A 1 -5.91 1.84 -48.82
N ILE A 2 -5.62 0.55 -48.90
CA ILE A 2 -6.23 -0.46 -48.02
C ILE A 2 -5.49 -0.37 -46.68
N ASN A 3 -6.22 -0.27 -45.57
CA ASN A 3 -5.62 -0.34 -44.24
C ASN A 3 -5.06 -1.75 -44.01
N ALA A 4 -3.73 -1.86 -43.87
CA ALA A 4 -3.06 -3.13 -43.63
C ALA A 4 -3.53 -3.76 -42.31
N GLN A 5 -3.69 -5.08 -42.26
CA GLN A 5 -4.22 -5.79 -41.10
C GLN A 5 -3.15 -6.61 -40.38
N SER A 6 -3.15 -6.54 -39.04
CA SER A 6 -2.20 -7.28 -38.20
C SER A 6 -2.68 -8.71 -37.94
N VAL A 7 -1.91 -9.71 -38.36
CA VAL A 7 -2.22 -11.15 -38.22
C VAL A 7 -1.05 -11.88 -37.56
N PRO A 8 -1.13 -12.19 -36.24
CA PRO A 8 -0.11 -12.95 -35.54
C PRO A 8 -0.27 -14.47 -35.74
N PHE A 9 0.83 -15.23 -35.82
CA PHE A 9 0.80 -16.69 -35.87
C PHE A 9 2.07 -17.36 -35.29
N GLY A 10 2.02 -18.67 -35.02
CA GLY A 10 3.17 -19.45 -34.50
C GLY A 10 3.69 -20.50 -35.48
N ILE A 11 4.99 -20.80 -35.43
CA ILE A 11 5.67 -21.82 -36.25
C ILE A 11 6.67 -22.67 -35.42
N ASP A 12 6.90 -23.92 -35.81
CA ASP A 12 7.94 -24.80 -35.25
C ASP A 12 9.18 -24.80 -36.18
N ARG A 13 10.39 -24.86 -35.62
CA ARG A 13 11.66 -24.87 -36.37
C ARG A 13 11.83 -26.14 -37.21
N GLY A 14 11.25 -27.26 -36.79
CA GLY A 14 11.45 -28.57 -37.41
C GLY A 14 10.59 -28.88 -38.63
N ALA A 15 9.57 -28.07 -38.96
CA ALA A 15 8.60 -28.40 -40.01
C ALA A 15 8.13 -27.17 -40.80
N PRO A 16 7.85 -27.31 -42.12
CA PRO A 16 7.29 -26.22 -42.91
C PRO A 16 5.85 -25.90 -42.46
N ARG A 17 5.50 -24.61 -42.43
CA ARG A 17 4.15 -24.15 -42.08
C ARG A 17 3.40 -23.69 -43.32
N ILE A 18 2.14 -24.10 -43.43
CA ILE A 18 1.23 -23.70 -44.50
C ILE A 18 0.01 -23.04 -43.87
N PHE A 19 -0.44 -21.92 -44.43
CA PHE A 19 -1.73 -21.31 -44.08
C PHE A 19 -2.43 -20.73 -45.30
N THR A 20 -3.76 -20.70 -45.25
CA THR A 20 -4.61 -20.20 -46.34
C THR A 20 -5.35 -18.93 -45.86
N ILE A 21 -5.39 -17.92 -46.72
CA ILE A 21 -6.13 -16.69 -46.56
C ILE A 21 -7.21 -16.65 -47.63
N GLU A 22 -8.47 -16.55 -47.21
CA GLU A 22 -9.60 -16.28 -48.09
C GLU A 22 -9.83 -14.77 -48.21
N VAL A 23 -10.00 -14.25 -49.42
CA VAL A 23 -10.19 -12.82 -49.72
C VAL A 23 -11.51 -12.65 -50.46
N ILE A 24 -12.50 -12.05 -49.80
CA ILE A 24 -13.85 -11.82 -50.33
C ILE A 24 -13.98 -10.36 -50.81
N GLY A 25 -14.49 -10.18 -52.02
CA GLY A 25 -14.75 -8.89 -52.65
C GLY A 25 -13.68 -8.42 -53.65
N ILE A 26 -12.57 -9.14 -53.81
CA ILE A 26 -11.50 -8.79 -54.76
C ILE A 26 -11.07 -10.03 -55.55
N ASP A 27 -11.13 -9.94 -56.88
CA ASP A 27 -10.52 -10.90 -57.78
C ASP A 27 -9.00 -10.65 -57.86
N LEU A 28 -8.21 -11.60 -57.35
CA LEU A 28 -6.75 -11.56 -57.37
C LEU A 28 -6.15 -12.26 -58.59
N THR A 29 -6.94 -12.61 -59.61
CA THR A 29 -6.45 -13.22 -60.85
C THR A 29 -5.45 -12.30 -61.53
N GLY A 30 -4.21 -12.77 -61.71
CA GLY A 30 -3.10 -11.96 -62.27
C GLY A 30 -2.41 -11.02 -61.27
N ALA A 31 -2.79 -10.99 -60.00
CA ALA A 31 -2.11 -10.19 -58.98
C ALA A 31 -0.69 -10.70 -58.69
N ASP A 32 0.25 -9.81 -58.41
CA ASP A 32 1.57 -10.17 -57.89
C ASP A 32 1.54 -10.23 -56.36
N LEU A 33 2.19 -11.25 -55.78
CA LEU A 33 2.12 -11.58 -54.35
C LEU A 33 3.53 -11.80 -53.81
N HIS A 34 3.87 -11.14 -52.71
CA HIS A 34 5.17 -11.29 -52.09
C HIS A 34 5.05 -11.17 -50.57
N ALA A 35 5.72 -12.05 -49.84
CA ALA A 35 5.79 -11.98 -48.38
C ALA A 35 7.24 -12.08 -47.91
N GLN A 36 7.50 -11.58 -46.71
CA GLN A 36 8.83 -11.59 -46.13
C GLN A 36 8.77 -11.71 -44.61
N ILE A 37 9.84 -12.27 -44.02
CA ILE A 37 10.03 -12.37 -42.57
C ILE A 37 11.29 -11.61 -42.18
N ARG A 38 11.20 -10.81 -41.11
CA ARG A 38 12.23 -9.87 -40.63
C ARG A 38 12.40 -9.98 -39.12
N LEU A 39 13.59 -9.59 -38.63
CA LEU A 39 13.97 -9.65 -37.21
C LEU A 39 13.15 -8.68 -36.38
N THR A 40 12.96 -7.47 -36.91
CA THR A 40 12.16 -6.39 -36.32
C THR A 40 11.33 -5.72 -37.42
N ARG A 41 10.30 -4.96 -37.02
CA ARG A 41 9.53 -4.14 -37.97
C ARG A 41 10.44 -3.12 -38.64
N ASP A 42 10.32 -2.99 -39.96
CA ASP A 42 11.08 -2.05 -40.80
C ASP A 42 12.61 -2.19 -40.70
N ALA A 43 13.13 -3.38 -40.39
CA ALA A 43 14.57 -3.64 -40.34
C ALA A 43 15.25 -3.32 -41.69
N PRO A 44 16.30 -2.47 -41.72
CA PRO A 44 17.03 -2.17 -42.96
C PRO A 44 17.83 -3.39 -43.46
N GLY A 45 17.82 -3.61 -44.77
CA GLY A 45 18.51 -4.74 -45.42
C GLY A 45 17.58 -5.84 -45.93
N ASP A 46 18.18 -6.93 -46.41
CA ASP A 46 17.47 -8.09 -46.96
C ASP A 46 16.63 -8.80 -45.88
N PRO A 47 15.45 -9.35 -46.23
CA PRO A 47 14.64 -10.10 -45.28
C PRO A 47 15.35 -11.40 -44.86
N ILE A 48 15.05 -11.88 -43.65
CA ILE A 48 15.58 -13.15 -43.14
C ILE A 48 15.08 -14.30 -44.00
N VAL A 49 13.80 -14.25 -44.36
CA VAL A 49 13.18 -15.16 -45.32
C VAL A 49 12.39 -14.35 -46.32
N ASP A 50 12.72 -14.53 -47.59
CA ASP A 50 11.96 -13.98 -48.71
C ASP A 50 11.01 -15.06 -49.26
N LEU A 51 9.74 -14.72 -49.44
CA LEU A 51 8.69 -15.63 -49.90
C LEU A 51 8.05 -15.07 -51.18
N PRO A 52 8.65 -15.36 -52.36
CA PRO A 52 8.15 -14.86 -53.62
C PRO A 52 6.86 -15.56 -54.05
N LYS A 53 6.21 -15.01 -55.10
CA LYS A 53 5.10 -15.68 -55.77
C LYS A 53 5.56 -17.00 -56.37
N VAL A 54 4.86 -18.09 -56.05
CA VAL A 54 5.15 -19.43 -56.58
C VAL A 54 3.93 -20.06 -57.25
N THR A 55 4.17 -20.93 -58.23
CA THR A 55 3.10 -21.72 -58.87
C THR A 55 3.02 -23.14 -58.32
N ASP A 56 4.12 -23.67 -57.77
CA ASP A 56 4.19 -25.00 -57.19
C ASP A 56 3.71 -24.98 -55.72
N ALA A 57 2.83 -25.91 -55.39
CA ALA A 57 2.24 -26.06 -54.07
C ALA A 57 3.18 -26.65 -53.00
N THR A 58 4.39 -27.06 -53.38
CA THR A 58 5.36 -27.71 -52.50
C THR A 58 6.55 -26.81 -52.15
N ILE A 59 6.71 -25.69 -52.87
CA ILE A 59 7.80 -24.74 -52.68
C ILE A 59 7.38 -23.65 -51.68
N ALA A 60 8.33 -23.18 -50.87
CA ALA A 60 8.13 -22.03 -49.98
C ALA A 60 7.87 -20.76 -50.80
N GLY A 61 6.80 -20.04 -50.46
CA GLY A 61 6.36 -18.87 -51.21
C GLY A 61 4.86 -18.61 -51.05
N VAL A 62 4.37 -17.57 -51.72
CA VAL A 62 2.96 -17.17 -51.72
C VAL A 62 2.32 -17.59 -53.03
N ARG A 63 1.10 -18.13 -53.02
CA ARG A 63 0.37 -18.40 -54.27
C ARG A 63 -1.11 -18.14 -54.19
N LEU A 64 -1.71 -17.76 -55.32
CA LEU A 64 -3.16 -17.80 -55.48
C LEU A 64 -3.59 -19.25 -55.79
N VAL A 65 -4.47 -19.80 -54.97
CA VAL A 65 -4.94 -21.18 -55.04
C VAL A 65 -6.13 -21.31 -55.98
N ALA A 66 -7.11 -20.41 -55.86
CA ALA A 66 -8.29 -20.36 -56.70
C ALA A 66 -8.94 -18.96 -56.62
N THR A 67 -9.77 -18.63 -57.61
CA THR A 67 -10.73 -17.52 -57.54
C THR A 67 -12.09 -18.03 -58.00
N ASP A 68 -13.13 -17.75 -57.23
CA ASP A 68 -14.53 -17.98 -57.60
C ASP A 68 -15.23 -16.64 -57.83
N THR A 69 -15.77 -16.45 -59.04
CA THR A 69 -16.50 -15.24 -59.45
C THR A 69 -17.99 -15.52 -59.71
N SER A 70 -18.49 -16.70 -59.34
CA SER A 70 -19.87 -17.12 -59.62
C SER A 70 -20.91 -16.54 -58.66
N GLY A 71 -20.49 -16.03 -57.50
CA GLY A 71 -21.31 -15.34 -56.50
C GLY A 71 -21.44 -13.82 -56.74
N THR A 72 -22.18 -13.13 -55.85
CA THR A 72 -22.39 -11.67 -55.91
C THR A 72 -21.14 -10.83 -55.61
N LEU A 73 -20.11 -11.43 -54.99
CA LEU A 73 -18.78 -10.86 -54.77
C LEU A 73 -17.72 -11.91 -55.12
N PRO A 74 -16.60 -11.55 -55.77
CA PRO A 74 -15.54 -12.51 -56.08
C PRO A 74 -14.80 -12.96 -54.81
N VAL A 75 -14.39 -14.23 -54.74
CA VAL A 75 -13.62 -14.79 -53.62
C VAL A 75 -12.32 -15.38 -54.14
N SER A 76 -11.17 -14.95 -53.60
CA SER A 76 -9.83 -15.43 -53.94
C SER A 76 -9.17 -16.08 -52.74
N TRP A 77 -8.57 -17.26 -52.92
CA TRP A 77 -7.83 -17.96 -51.85
C TRP A 77 -6.33 -17.86 -52.10
N ILE A 78 -5.58 -17.26 -51.16
CA ILE A 78 -4.12 -17.21 -51.15
C ILE A 78 -3.61 -18.29 -50.20
N ARG A 79 -2.55 -19.00 -50.58
CA ARG A 79 -1.80 -19.89 -49.69
C ARG A 79 -0.40 -19.35 -49.49
N LEU A 80 0.01 -19.22 -48.23
CA LEU A 80 1.41 -18.97 -47.85
C LEU A 80 2.04 -20.27 -47.35
N GLN A 81 3.24 -20.55 -47.83
CA GLN A 81 4.06 -21.65 -47.33
C GLN A 81 5.42 -21.12 -46.86
N ILE A 82 5.67 -21.27 -45.56
CA ILE A 82 6.91 -20.91 -44.89
C ILE A 82 7.74 -22.21 -44.75
N PRO A 83 9.03 -22.21 -45.12
CA PRO A 83 9.87 -23.41 -45.03
C PRO A 83 10.17 -23.79 -43.58
N ALA A 84 10.62 -25.03 -43.35
CA ALA A 84 11.21 -25.41 -42.07
C ALA A 84 12.51 -24.62 -41.87
N MET A 85 12.71 -24.05 -40.69
CA MET A 85 13.78 -23.10 -40.43
C MET A 85 14.83 -23.70 -39.49
N THR A 86 15.99 -24.04 -40.04
CA THR A 86 17.12 -24.60 -39.27
C THR A 86 17.94 -23.48 -38.62
N THR A 87 18.56 -23.75 -37.46
CA THR A 87 19.42 -22.79 -36.75
C THR A 87 20.77 -22.63 -37.44
N GLY A 88 21.17 -21.39 -37.75
CA GLY A 88 22.49 -21.05 -38.30
C GLY A 88 22.62 -19.57 -38.65
N THR A 89 23.75 -19.15 -39.24
CA THR A 89 24.08 -17.74 -39.54
C THR A 89 24.01 -17.37 -41.02
N GLY A 90 23.34 -18.17 -41.87
CA GLY A 90 23.17 -17.91 -43.30
C GLY A 90 21.83 -17.25 -43.68
N ALA A 91 21.74 -16.69 -44.90
CA ALA A 91 20.47 -16.19 -45.46
C ALA A 91 19.41 -17.31 -45.53
N GLY A 92 18.19 -17.05 -45.04
CA GLY A 92 17.14 -18.06 -44.90
C GLY A 92 17.15 -18.84 -43.59
N GLN A 93 18.04 -18.52 -42.63
CA GLN A 93 18.10 -19.14 -41.31
C GLN A 93 17.68 -18.15 -40.22
N LEU A 94 16.88 -18.63 -39.26
CA LEU A 94 16.48 -17.83 -38.12
C LEU A 94 17.63 -17.72 -37.11
N PRO A 95 17.86 -16.53 -36.51
CA PRO A 95 18.86 -16.38 -35.46
C PRO A 95 18.51 -17.29 -34.26
N PRO A 96 19.51 -17.81 -33.53
CA PRO A 96 19.25 -18.49 -32.27
C PRO A 96 18.53 -17.54 -31.30
N ALA A 97 17.67 -18.10 -30.45
CA ALA A 97 17.13 -17.35 -29.32
C ALA A 97 18.27 -16.99 -28.34
N ALA A 98 18.07 -15.93 -27.54
CA ALA A 98 19.09 -15.42 -26.63
C ALA A 98 19.60 -16.48 -25.63
N GLU A 99 18.72 -17.39 -25.21
CA GLU A 99 19.07 -18.57 -24.42
C GLU A 99 18.63 -19.88 -25.10
N LEU A 100 19.34 -20.96 -24.78
CA LEU A 100 19.10 -22.28 -25.37
C LEU A 100 17.80 -22.89 -24.79
N GLY A 101 16.72 -22.88 -25.57
CA GLY A 101 15.41 -23.41 -25.16
C GLY A 101 14.27 -22.40 -25.22
N ASP A 102 14.56 -21.13 -25.54
CA ASP A 102 13.55 -20.07 -25.64
C ASP A 102 12.94 -19.93 -27.04
N ASP A 103 11.67 -19.49 -27.05
CA ASP A 103 10.94 -19.11 -28.26
C ASP A 103 11.47 -17.80 -28.84
N LEU A 104 11.55 -17.70 -30.18
CA LEU A 104 12.03 -16.51 -30.88
C LEU A 104 10.84 -15.74 -31.48
N THR A 105 10.76 -14.43 -31.26
CA THR A 105 9.78 -13.57 -31.93
C THR A 105 10.41 -12.87 -33.13
N VAL A 106 9.81 -13.02 -34.31
CA VAL A 106 10.14 -12.29 -35.55
C VAL A 106 8.88 -11.62 -36.11
N TYR A 107 8.97 -10.89 -37.22
CA TYR A 107 7.86 -10.18 -37.83
C TYR A 107 7.70 -10.54 -39.30
N TRP A 108 6.48 -10.52 -39.83
CA TRP A 108 6.22 -10.75 -41.25
C TRP A 108 5.42 -9.61 -41.87
N ASP A 109 5.57 -9.45 -43.19
CA ASP A 109 4.78 -8.55 -44.03
C ASP A 109 4.38 -9.28 -45.32
N MET A 110 3.21 -8.93 -45.88
CA MET A 110 2.77 -9.36 -47.21
C MET A 110 2.31 -8.18 -48.06
N PHE A 111 2.90 -8.09 -49.24
CA PHE A 111 2.60 -7.12 -50.28
C PHE A 111 1.77 -7.78 -51.38
N VAL A 112 0.73 -7.07 -51.79
CA VAL A 112 -0.17 -7.50 -52.87
C VAL A 112 -0.22 -6.39 -53.90
N THR A 113 -0.02 -6.78 -55.16
CA THR A 113 -0.18 -5.90 -56.32
C THR A 113 -1.32 -6.44 -57.17
N PRO A 114 -2.58 -6.03 -56.92
CA PRO A 114 -3.70 -6.45 -57.75
C PRO A 114 -3.47 -6.01 -59.21
N ALA A 115 -3.99 -6.78 -60.17
CA ALA A 115 -3.83 -6.48 -61.58
C ALA A 115 -4.29 -5.05 -61.91
N GLY A 116 -3.39 -4.23 -62.46
CA GLY A 116 -3.68 -2.82 -62.80
C GLY A 116 -3.70 -1.83 -61.62
N ARG A 117 -3.25 -2.22 -60.42
CA ARG A 117 -3.14 -1.35 -59.23
C ARG A 117 -1.70 -1.25 -58.73
N THR A 118 -1.47 -0.30 -57.81
CA THR A 118 -0.19 -0.14 -57.11
C THR A 118 -0.02 -1.21 -56.03
N THR A 119 1.23 -1.56 -55.74
CA THR A 119 1.61 -2.47 -54.65
C THR A 119 1.28 -1.84 -53.31
N ASP A 120 0.51 -2.54 -52.48
CA ASP A 120 0.18 -2.13 -51.11
C ASP A 120 0.48 -3.27 -50.13
N ARG A 121 0.85 -2.94 -48.88
CA ARG A 121 0.98 -3.92 -47.79
C ARG A 121 -0.41 -4.26 -47.26
N TRP A 122 -0.79 -5.53 -47.30
CA TRP A 122 -2.14 -5.97 -46.89
C TRP A 122 -2.15 -6.65 -45.53
N PHE A 123 -1.11 -7.43 -45.21
CA PHE A 123 -0.99 -8.13 -43.94
C PHE A 123 0.39 -7.93 -43.31
N TYR A 124 0.45 -7.89 -41.99
CA TYR A 124 1.70 -7.84 -41.22
C TYR A 124 1.50 -8.43 -39.82
N GLY A 125 2.54 -8.71 -39.04
CA GLY A 125 2.34 -9.14 -37.66
C GLY A 125 3.55 -9.85 -37.04
N PRO A 126 3.52 -10.13 -35.73
CA PRO A 126 4.54 -10.95 -35.08
C PRO A 126 4.35 -12.44 -35.41
N VAL A 127 5.47 -13.16 -35.50
CA VAL A 127 5.55 -14.61 -35.65
C VAL A 127 6.34 -15.19 -34.49
N THR A 128 5.74 -16.12 -33.74
CA THR A 128 6.43 -16.82 -32.64
C THR A 128 7.00 -18.15 -33.13
N VAL A 129 8.30 -18.34 -32.95
CA VAL A 129 9.03 -19.53 -33.40
C VAL A 129 9.43 -20.38 -32.19
N SER A 130 8.79 -21.54 -32.02
CA SER A 130 8.98 -22.36 -30.83
C SER A 130 10.34 -23.10 -30.79
N ALA A 131 10.90 -23.30 -29.60
CA ALA A 131 12.15 -24.06 -29.42
C ALA A 131 11.93 -25.59 -29.49
N THR A 132 12.59 -26.28 -30.41
CA THR A 132 12.44 -27.74 -30.57
C THR A 132 13.51 -28.54 -29.80
N VAL A 133 13.09 -29.50 -28.97
CA VAL A 133 13.94 -30.59 -28.44
C VAL A 133 13.82 -31.78 -29.40
N THR A 134 14.92 -32.29 -29.93
CA THR A 134 14.95 -33.52 -30.74
C THR A 134 14.29 -34.69 -30.00
N LYS A 135 13.20 -35.23 -30.57
CA LYS A 135 12.44 -36.38 -30.07
C LYS A 135 13.34 -37.62 -29.90
N SER A 136 13.40 -38.19 -28.70
CA SER A 136 13.80 -39.58 -28.47
C SER A 136 12.55 -40.41 -28.20
N ALA A 137 12.36 -41.47 -29.00
CA ALA A 137 11.13 -42.25 -29.07
C ALA A 137 11.06 -43.31 -27.97
N SER A 138 10.21 -43.12 -26.94
CA SER A 138 9.69 -44.26 -26.13
C SER A 138 8.48 -43.98 -25.22
N LEU A 139 7.81 -42.81 -25.28
CA LEU A 139 6.56 -42.60 -24.53
C LEU A 139 5.53 -41.88 -25.42
N ALA A 140 4.39 -42.52 -25.69
CA ALA A 140 3.23 -41.93 -26.37
C ALA A 140 2.08 -41.76 -25.36
N PRO A 141 1.13 -40.82 -25.53
CA PRO A 141 1.17 -39.55 -26.26
C PRO A 141 0.67 -38.39 -25.35
N LEU A 142 1.58 -37.57 -24.81
CA LEU A 142 1.22 -36.24 -24.30
C LEU A 142 1.48 -35.23 -25.43
N VAL A 143 0.49 -35.12 -26.30
CA VAL A 143 0.55 -34.38 -27.57
C VAL A 143 0.52 -32.88 -27.29
N ASN A 144 1.68 -32.28 -27.08
CA ASN A 144 1.97 -30.90 -27.46
C ASN A 144 2.17 -30.84 -29.00
N ASP A 145 1.17 -31.22 -29.78
CA ASP A 145 1.12 -30.75 -31.17
C ASP A 145 0.38 -29.41 -31.18
N PRO A 146 0.96 -28.36 -31.78
CA PRO A 146 0.20 -27.16 -32.08
C PRO A 146 -0.93 -27.53 -33.04
N LEU A 147 -2.18 -27.24 -32.67
CA LEU A 147 -3.33 -27.54 -33.52
C LEU A 147 -3.13 -27.00 -34.96
N PRO A 148 -3.47 -27.80 -35.98
CA PRO A 148 -3.40 -27.42 -37.39
C PRO A 148 -4.54 -26.45 -37.77
N GLY A 149 -4.21 -25.48 -38.64
CA GLY A 149 -5.16 -24.72 -39.46
C GLY A 149 -6.07 -23.71 -38.74
N ALA A 150 -5.60 -22.47 -38.59
CA ALA A 150 -6.51 -21.32 -38.55
C ALA A 150 -6.53 -20.73 -39.96
N ASP A 151 -7.54 -21.06 -40.75
CA ASP A 151 -7.79 -20.36 -42.01
C ASP A 151 -8.37 -18.98 -41.68
N ALA A 152 -7.77 -17.93 -42.26
CA ALA A 152 -8.18 -16.55 -42.06
C ALA A 152 -9.14 -16.12 -43.17
N VAL A 153 -10.31 -15.58 -42.82
CA VAL A 153 -11.29 -15.06 -43.78
C VAL A 153 -11.22 -13.54 -43.79
N ALA A 154 -10.73 -12.94 -44.87
CA ALA A 154 -10.67 -11.51 -45.08
C ALA A 154 -11.82 -11.06 -46.00
N THR A 155 -12.66 -10.14 -45.53
CA THR A 155 -13.76 -9.54 -46.30
C THR A 155 -13.49 -8.05 -46.52
N LEU A 156 -13.45 -7.61 -47.78
CA LEU A 156 -13.36 -6.19 -48.11
C LEU A 156 -14.76 -5.58 -48.16
N VAL A 157 -14.99 -4.52 -47.39
CA VAL A 157 -16.23 -3.74 -47.43
C VAL A 157 -15.86 -2.30 -47.77
N GLY A 158 -15.94 -1.92 -49.05
CA GLY A 158 -15.50 -0.60 -49.51
C GLY A 158 -13.98 -0.46 -49.59
N ALA A 159 -13.41 0.63 -49.09
CA ALA A 159 -11.95 0.86 -49.09
C ALA A 159 -11.20 0.15 -47.94
N ASP A 160 -11.94 -0.47 -47.02
CA ASP A 160 -11.43 -1.06 -45.79
C ASP A 160 -11.46 -2.59 -45.82
N LEU A 161 -10.34 -3.22 -45.43
CA LEU A 161 -10.18 -4.67 -45.31
C LEU A 161 -10.51 -5.11 -43.89
N THR A 162 -11.46 -6.03 -43.73
CA THR A 162 -11.86 -6.59 -42.43
C THR A 162 -11.48 -8.08 -42.38
N VAL A 163 -10.72 -8.52 -41.38
CA VAL A 163 -10.35 -9.94 -41.22
C VAL A 163 -11.15 -10.56 -40.07
N THR A 164 -11.85 -11.65 -40.34
CA THR A 164 -12.51 -12.49 -39.35
C THR A 164 -11.70 -13.79 -39.21
N LEU A 165 -11.10 -14.01 -38.05
CA LEU A 165 -10.55 -15.33 -37.71
C LEU A 165 -11.74 -16.21 -37.31
N ALA A 166 -11.97 -17.32 -38.02
CA ALA A 166 -13.07 -18.25 -37.71
C ALA A 166 -12.79 -19.03 -36.41
N GLY A 167 -12.96 -18.36 -35.26
CA GLY A 167 -12.66 -18.89 -33.93
C GLY A 167 -13.80 -19.66 -33.24
N ALA A 168 -14.79 -20.17 -33.98
CA ALA A 168 -15.95 -20.84 -33.37
C ALA A 168 -15.67 -22.28 -32.89
N ALA A 169 -14.53 -22.87 -33.21
CA ALA A 169 -14.19 -24.26 -32.82
C ALA A 169 -13.26 -24.37 -31.57
N LEU A 170 -12.85 -23.26 -30.95
CA LEU A 170 -11.82 -23.25 -29.90
C LEU A 170 -12.34 -23.50 -28.47
N ILE A 171 -13.66 -23.56 -28.25
CA ILE A 171 -14.22 -23.60 -26.89
C ILE A 171 -14.22 -25.01 -26.30
N GLN A 172 -14.47 -26.05 -27.10
CA GLN A 172 -14.67 -27.40 -26.56
C GLN A 172 -13.40 -28.01 -25.91
N PRO A 173 -12.19 -27.92 -26.51
CA PRO A 173 -10.98 -28.48 -25.88
C PRO A 173 -10.51 -27.70 -24.64
N LEU A 174 -10.91 -26.43 -24.50
CA LEU A 174 -10.64 -25.62 -23.30
C LEU A 174 -11.64 -25.95 -22.18
N LEU A 175 -12.89 -26.23 -22.51
CA LEU A 175 -13.87 -26.80 -21.58
C LEU A 175 -13.45 -28.19 -21.11
N ASP A 176 -13.01 -29.06 -22.02
CA ASP A 176 -12.55 -30.42 -21.68
C ASP A 176 -11.28 -30.41 -20.79
N ARG A 177 -10.42 -29.39 -20.93
CA ARG A 177 -9.25 -29.17 -20.05
C ARG A 177 -9.60 -28.51 -18.71
N ALA A 178 -10.61 -27.64 -18.68
CA ALA A 178 -11.14 -27.06 -17.45
C ALA A 178 -11.85 -28.12 -16.61
N ASP A 179 -12.60 -29.02 -17.26
CA ASP A 179 -13.25 -30.17 -16.63
C ASP A 179 -12.23 -31.20 -16.13
N GLY A 180 -11.16 -31.45 -16.88
CA GLY A 180 -10.04 -32.29 -16.42
C GLY A 180 -9.25 -31.68 -15.24
N SER A 181 -9.10 -30.35 -15.20
CA SER A 181 -8.43 -29.64 -14.09
C SER A 181 -9.31 -29.53 -12.85
N ALA A 182 -10.63 -29.40 -13.04
CA ALA A 182 -11.61 -29.47 -11.97
C ALA A 182 -11.70 -30.89 -11.38
N ALA A 183 -11.67 -31.94 -12.23
CA ALA A 183 -11.61 -33.32 -11.79
C ALA A 183 -10.31 -33.62 -11.00
N ALA A 184 -9.15 -33.14 -11.47
CA ALA A 184 -7.89 -33.27 -10.74
C ALA A 184 -7.86 -32.48 -9.42
N ALA A 185 -8.53 -31.33 -9.35
CA ALA A 185 -8.67 -30.54 -8.12
C ALA A 185 -9.62 -31.20 -7.11
N VAL A 186 -10.68 -31.85 -7.59
CA VAL A 186 -11.59 -32.66 -6.76
C VAL A 186 -10.89 -33.94 -6.27
N GLU A 187 -10.08 -34.60 -7.11
CA GLU A 187 -9.25 -35.73 -6.70
C GLU A 187 -8.14 -35.32 -5.71
N ALA A 188 -7.54 -34.13 -5.88
CA ALA A 188 -6.56 -33.60 -4.94
C ALA A 188 -7.18 -33.17 -3.60
N ALA A 189 -8.40 -32.63 -3.61
CA ALA A 189 -9.18 -32.34 -2.41
C ALA A 189 -9.59 -33.63 -1.69
N ALA A 190 -10.05 -34.64 -2.42
CA ALA A 190 -10.35 -35.97 -1.88
C ALA A 190 -9.09 -36.66 -1.32
N HIS A 191 -7.92 -36.48 -1.96
CA HIS A 191 -6.63 -36.98 -1.46
C HIS A 191 -6.16 -36.23 -0.20
N ALA A 192 -6.44 -34.93 -0.09
CA ALA A 192 -6.16 -34.14 1.11
C ALA A 192 -7.08 -34.51 2.27
N GLU A 193 -8.36 -34.76 2.01
CA GLU A 193 -9.34 -35.22 2.98
C GLU A 193 -9.03 -36.65 3.46
N THR A 194 -8.62 -37.54 2.55
CA THR A 194 -8.14 -38.89 2.89
C THR A 194 -6.86 -38.83 3.74
N LYS A 195 -5.92 -37.92 3.46
CA LYS A 195 -4.71 -37.74 4.27
C LYS A 195 -4.99 -37.10 5.63
N ALA A 196 -5.96 -36.20 5.72
CA ALA A 196 -6.43 -35.64 6.99
C ALA A 196 -7.12 -36.71 7.86
N GLN A 197 -7.89 -37.60 7.24
CA GLN A 197 -8.48 -38.76 7.92
C GLN A 197 -7.39 -39.75 8.37
N GLN A 198 -6.42 -40.09 7.51
CA GLN A 198 -5.28 -40.94 7.89
C GLN A 198 -4.42 -40.36 9.02
N ALA A 199 -4.25 -39.03 9.06
CA ALA A 199 -3.56 -38.35 10.16
C ALA A 199 -4.38 -38.36 11.47
N THR A 200 -5.71 -38.26 11.36
CA THR A 200 -6.64 -38.37 12.49
C THR A 200 -6.69 -39.81 13.03
N ASP A 201 -6.71 -40.79 12.15
CA ASP A 201 -6.67 -42.22 12.49
C ASP A 201 -5.32 -42.59 13.11
N ALA A 202 -4.20 -42.05 12.59
CA ALA A 202 -2.87 -42.21 13.18
C ALA A 202 -2.75 -41.54 14.56
N ALA A 203 -3.36 -40.37 14.76
CA ALA A 203 -3.41 -39.70 16.06
C ALA A 203 -4.30 -40.47 17.06
N THR A 204 -5.40 -41.06 16.60
CA THR A 204 -6.30 -41.89 17.41
C THR A 204 -5.62 -43.22 17.78
N ALA A 205 -4.94 -43.87 16.84
CA ALA A 205 -4.15 -45.07 17.07
C ALA A 205 -2.97 -44.80 18.02
N ALA A 206 -2.30 -43.64 17.90
CA ALA A 206 -1.26 -43.22 18.84
C ALA A 206 -1.84 -42.96 20.24
N ALA A 207 -3.04 -42.39 20.35
CA ALA A 207 -3.74 -42.19 21.62
C ALA A 207 -4.18 -43.53 22.27
N GLU A 208 -4.64 -44.50 21.48
CA GLU A 208 -4.92 -45.87 21.94
C GLU A 208 -3.64 -46.64 22.32
N GLN A 209 -2.53 -46.41 21.61
CA GLN A 209 -1.21 -46.97 21.95
C GLN A 209 -0.66 -46.35 23.25
N ILE A 210 -0.86 -45.05 23.47
CA ILE A 210 -0.53 -44.36 24.73
C ILE A 210 -1.44 -44.83 25.87
N GLY A 211 -2.73 -45.05 25.61
CA GLY A 211 -3.69 -45.58 26.57
C GLY A 211 -3.38 -47.04 26.97
N SER A 212 -2.97 -47.88 26.03
CA SER A 212 -2.57 -49.27 26.28
C SER A 212 -1.18 -49.41 26.92
N LEU A 213 -0.27 -48.44 26.70
CA LEU A 213 1.01 -48.33 27.40
C LEU A 213 0.89 -47.74 28.82
N ALA A 214 -0.20 -47.03 29.11
CA ALA A 214 -0.51 -46.50 30.43
C ALA A 214 -1.18 -47.52 31.37
N ALA A 215 -1.74 -48.60 30.83
CA ALA A 215 -2.55 -49.57 31.59
C ALA A 215 -1.79 -50.59 32.47
N PRO A 216 -0.51 -50.97 32.25
CA PRO A 216 0.21 -51.85 33.19
C PRO A 216 1.19 -51.14 34.12
N ARG A 217 1.45 -49.83 33.98
CA ARG A 217 2.44 -49.12 34.82
C ARG A 217 1.93 -48.63 36.17
N ALA A 218 0.67 -48.91 36.50
CA ALA A 218 0.10 -48.65 37.83
C ALA A 218 0.28 -49.82 38.83
N ALA A 219 0.92 -50.92 38.44
CA ALA A 219 1.08 -52.09 39.31
C ALA A 219 2.37 -52.87 39.04
N ALA A 220 3.53 -52.40 39.52
CA ALA A 220 4.68 -53.27 39.81
C ALA A 220 5.89 -52.51 40.39
N PHE A 221 6.20 -52.82 41.65
CA PHE A 221 7.55 -53.03 42.20
C PHE A 221 8.46 -51.80 42.34
N VAL A 222 8.83 -51.31 43.54
CA VAL A 222 9.41 -51.99 44.72
C VAL A 222 10.60 -52.88 44.34
N ASP A 223 11.78 -52.35 44.68
CA ASP A 223 12.97 -53.07 45.11
C ASP A 223 14.00 -53.60 44.09
N ASP A 224 15.23 -53.25 44.45
CA ASP A 224 16.48 -54.01 44.43
C ASP A 224 17.33 -54.25 43.15
N THR A 225 18.55 -53.70 43.29
CA THR A 225 19.89 -54.30 43.14
C THR A 225 20.46 -54.87 41.83
N ASN A 226 21.74 -54.54 41.66
CA ASN A 226 22.87 -55.37 41.21
C ASN A 226 23.03 -55.68 39.70
N VAL A 227 24.11 -55.17 39.06
CA VAL A 227 25.47 -55.74 38.92
C VAL A 227 25.63 -56.59 37.65
N ALA A 228 26.48 -56.05 36.76
CA ALA A 228 27.56 -56.66 35.98
C ALA A 228 27.47 -58.05 35.31
N GLY A 229 28.03 -58.10 34.10
CA GLY A 229 28.67 -59.27 33.46
C GLY A 229 27.78 -59.92 32.40
N GLY A 230 28.11 -59.98 31.10
CA GLY A 230 29.41 -60.06 30.45
C GLY A 230 29.59 -61.46 29.89
N TYR A 231 29.48 -61.65 28.57
CA TYR A 231 30.14 -62.72 27.82
C TYR A 231 30.36 -62.27 26.37
N ALA A 232 31.63 -62.23 25.98
CA ALA A 232 32.13 -62.24 24.61
C ALA A 232 32.65 -63.68 24.32
N PRO A 233 33.40 -63.95 23.22
CA PRO A 233 33.15 -63.81 21.78
C PRO A 233 33.47 -65.14 21.02
N ILE A 234 33.17 -65.29 19.71
CA ILE A 234 33.76 -66.26 18.73
C ILE A 234 33.02 -66.07 17.39
N ALA A 235 33.61 -65.54 16.32
CA ALA A 235 34.63 -66.06 15.39
C ALA A 235 34.07 -66.91 14.22
N THR A 236 34.44 -66.44 13.00
CA THR A 236 34.57 -67.14 11.70
C THR A 236 33.31 -67.57 10.93
N LEU A 237 33.06 -66.96 9.76
CA LEU A 237 33.39 -67.48 8.41
C LEU A 237 32.96 -66.45 7.33
N ALA A 238 33.93 -65.95 6.54
CA ALA A 238 34.03 -66.15 5.07
C ALA A 238 32.79 -65.69 4.27
N ALA A 239 32.84 -64.51 3.65
CA ALA A 239 33.33 -64.29 2.28
C ALA A 239 32.46 -64.97 1.19
N LEU A 240 31.76 -64.17 0.37
CA LEU A 240 31.70 -64.31 -1.09
C LEU A 240 30.92 -63.17 -1.74
N SER A 241 31.64 -62.50 -2.63
CA SER A 241 31.27 -61.43 -3.55
C SER A 241 30.31 -61.87 -4.67
N SER A 242 29.53 -60.92 -5.20
CA SER A 242 29.37 -60.77 -6.65
C SER A 242 29.42 -59.29 -7.06
N THR A 243 30.57 -58.91 -7.62
CA THR A 243 30.67 -57.98 -8.76
C THR A 243 29.84 -58.50 -9.94
N ASP A 244 29.37 -57.64 -10.87
CA ASP A 244 29.41 -58.06 -12.29
C ASP A 244 30.80 -57.68 -12.83
N PRO A 245 31.56 -58.67 -13.31
CA PRO A 245 33.01 -58.73 -13.21
C PRO A 245 33.66 -58.39 -14.56
N ALA A 246 33.28 -57.24 -15.13
CA ALA A 246 34.13 -56.58 -16.11
C ALA A 246 34.99 -55.44 -15.53
N THR A 247 34.65 -54.80 -14.39
CA THR A 247 35.48 -53.69 -13.87
C THR A 247 35.59 -53.43 -12.34
N GLY A 248 34.73 -53.95 -11.46
CA GLY A 248 35.01 -54.07 -10.01
C GLY A 248 35.60 -52.88 -9.21
N ILE A 249 34.95 -51.69 -9.18
CA ILE A 249 35.25 -50.63 -8.18
C ILE A 249 33.96 -49.94 -7.67
N PRO A 250 33.60 -50.02 -6.37
CA PRO A 250 32.66 -49.10 -5.73
C PRO A 250 33.37 -47.78 -5.42
N VAL A 251 33.06 -46.71 -6.16
CA VAL A 251 33.81 -45.46 -6.12
C VAL A 251 33.44 -44.62 -4.89
N ALA A 252 34.45 -44.42 -4.04
CA ALA A 252 34.50 -43.41 -3.01
C ALA A 252 35.14 -42.10 -3.54
N ARG A 253 34.91 -41.00 -2.79
CA ARG A 253 35.77 -39.80 -2.61
C ARG A 253 35.71 -38.64 -3.62
N ARG A 254 35.35 -37.48 -3.06
CA ARG A 254 36.08 -36.20 -2.96
C ARG A 254 37.01 -35.72 -4.10
N LYS A 255 36.75 -34.45 -4.49
CA LYS A 255 37.68 -33.31 -4.80
C LYS A 255 38.72 -33.44 -5.94
N ALA A 256 38.66 -32.43 -6.84
CA ALA A 256 39.73 -31.50 -7.25
C ALA A 256 40.02 -31.38 -8.76
N GLY A 257 40.17 -30.12 -9.21
CA GLY A 257 41.05 -29.70 -10.32
C GLY A 257 40.33 -29.33 -11.63
N MET A 258 40.36 -28.06 -12.10
CA MET A 258 41.45 -27.30 -12.75
C MET A 258 41.40 -27.34 -14.30
N ARG A 259 41.21 -26.16 -14.93
CA ARG A 259 41.97 -25.58 -16.08
C ARG A 259 41.14 -24.95 -17.22
N ARG A 260 41.28 -23.61 -17.29
CA ARG A 260 41.46 -22.69 -18.44
C ARG A 260 41.23 -23.20 -19.88
N LYS A 261 40.56 -22.35 -20.66
CA LYS A 261 41.10 -21.84 -21.95
C LYS A 261 40.67 -20.38 -22.17
N VAL A 262 41.59 -19.61 -22.76
CA VAL A 262 41.64 -18.14 -22.90
C VAL A 262 41.51 -17.78 -24.39
N LEU A 263 41.18 -16.51 -24.66
CA LEU A 263 41.37 -15.68 -25.88
C LEU A 263 40.18 -15.65 -26.86
N GLY A 264 39.76 -14.49 -27.40
CA GLY A 264 40.50 -13.22 -27.53
C GLY A 264 39.66 -11.96 -27.69
N ASP A 265 40.40 -10.86 -27.67
CA ASP A 265 40.05 -9.46 -27.95
C ASP A 265 39.61 -9.22 -29.40
N ASP A 266 38.65 -8.31 -29.59
CA ASP A 266 38.77 -7.07 -30.37
C ASP A 266 37.57 -6.16 -29.96
N GLY A 267 37.68 -4.87 -29.69
CA GLY A 267 38.51 -3.86 -30.32
C GLY A 267 37.62 -3.04 -31.25
N THR A 268 37.43 -1.75 -30.91
CA THR A 268 36.80 -0.66 -31.73
C THR A 268 35.27 -0.57 -31.66
N GLY A 269 34.60 0.59 -31.61
CA GLY A 269 35.02 1.98 -31.66
C GLY A 269 33.76 2.89 -31.68
N VAL A 270 33.83 3.95 -30.86
CA VAL A 270 33.35 5.35 -31.03
C VAL A 270 32.15 5.69 -31.92
N SER A 271 31.36 6.66 -31.42
CA SER A 271 30.61 7.74 -32.12
C SER A 271 29.10 7.54 -32.03
N GLY A 272 28.30 8.37 -31.35
CA GLY A 272 28.32 9.84 -31.28
C GLY A 272 27.10 10.37 -32.05
N ARG A 273 26.35 11.31 -31.43
CA ARG A 273 25.28 12.17 -32.03
C ARG A 273 23.93 11.47 -32.29
N ASP A 274 22.74 12.04 -32.10
CA ASP A 274 22.30 13.44 -31.92
C ASP A 274 20.97 13.52 -31.12
N PHE A 275 20.79 14.69 -30.51
CA PHE A 275 19.61 15.17 -29.79
C PHE A 275 18.51 15.60 -30.79
N VAL A 276 17.32 15.01 -30.73
CA VAL A 276 16.11 15.59 -31.36
C VAL A 276 14.92 15.47 -30.43
N LEU A 277 14.51 16.60 -29.85
CA LEU A 277 13.25 16.78 -29.14
C LEU A 277 12.11 16.88 -30.16
N GLY A 278 11.34 15.81 -30.29
CA GLY A 278 10.06 15.79 -31.02
C GLY A 278 8.89 16.00 -30.07
N THR A 279 8.12 17.05 -30.33
CA THR A 279 6.91 17.45 -29.63
C THR A 279 5.73 16.56 -30.03
N ASP A 280 5.15 15.80 -29.10
CA ASP A 280 3.79 15.26 -29.28
C ASP A 280 2.98 15.40 -27.99
N LEU A 281 1.94 16.22 -28.10
CA LEU A 281 0.96 16.55 -27.06
C LEU A 281 -0.17 15.53 -27.14
N VAL A 282 -0.13 14.48 -26.32
CA VAL A 282 -1.21 13.49 -26.23
C VAL A 282 -2.24 13.93 -25.19
N THR A 283 -3.48 14.12 -25.61
CA THR A 283 -4.66 14.35 -24.76
C THR A 283 -4.92 13.15 -23.86
N TRP A 284 -5.06 13.40 -22.56
CA TRP A 284 -5.22 12.41 -21.51
C TRP A 284 -6.71 12.28 -21.10
N THR A 285 -7.26 11.06 -21.11
CA THR A 285 -8.67 10.78 -20.71
C THR A 285 -8.79 9.81 -19.54
N GLY A 286 -7.77 9.71 -18.68
CA GLY A 286 -7.79 8.96 -17.40
C GLY A 286 -7.34 9.82 -16.21
N LEU A 287 -7.41 9.31 -14.98
CA LEU A 287 -6.78 9.91 -13.79
C LEU A 287 -5.52 9.08 -13.42
N PRO A 288 -4.39 9.69 -13.01
CA PRO A 288 -3.16 8.94 -12.73
C PRO A 288 -3.21 8.33 -11.34
N THR A 289 -2.58 7.16 -11.23
CA THR A 289 -2.37 6.43 -9.99
C THR A 289 -1.26 7.05 -9.14
N SER A 290 -1.28 6.79 -7.83
CA SER A 290 -0.29 7.31 -6.87
C SER A 290 1.16 6.89 -7.20
N ALA A 291 1.35 5.83 -7.98
CA ALA A 291 2.65 5.37 -8.47
C ALA A 291 3.16 6.20 -9.67
N GLU A 292 2.28 6.73 -10.52
CA GLU A 292 2.64 7.57 -11.67
C GLU A 292 3.01 9.00 -11.27
N ILE A 293 2.56 9.44 -10.08
CA ILE A 293 2.92 10.72 -9.45
C ILE A 293 4.37 10.72 -8.93
N SER A 294 4.93 9.56 -8.61
CA SER A 294 6.28 9.45 -8.04
C SER A 294 7.40 9.33 -9.09
N ALA A 295 7.08 9.14 -10.37
CA ALA A 295 8.06 8.82 -11.42
C ALA A 295 8.45 9.99 -12.34
N TYR A 296 8.14 11.25 -12.00
CA TYR A 296 8.38 12.41 -12.89
C TYR A 296 9.03 13.59 -12.17
N ALA A 297 10.33 13.50 -11.87
CA ALA A 297 11.13 14.60 -11.36
C ALA A 297 12.08 15.13 -12.44
N ASP A 298 11.57 16.06 -13.25
CA ASP A 298 12.25 17.27 -13.73
C ASP A 298 11.36 17.96 -14.78
N GLY A 299 10.76 19.09 -14.40
CA GLY A 299 9.97 19.97 -15.27
C GLY A 299 8.44 19.75 -15.32
N ARG A 300 7.88 18.65 -14.79
CA ARG A 300 6.41 18.36 -14.85
C ARG A 300 5.61 18.52 -13.56
N ALA A 301 6.23 18.93 -12.43
CA ALA A 301 5.49 19.26 -11.21
C ALA A 301 4.39 20.30 -11.47
N GLN A 302 4.65 21.25 -12.38
CA GLN A 302 3.69 22.25 -12.83
C GLN A 302 2.53 21.63 -13.64
N ALA A 303 2.78 20.63 -14.49
CA ALA A 303 1.78 19.96 -15.32
C ALA A 303 0.82 19.07 -14.53
N VAL A 304 1.30 18.41 -13.46
CA VAL A 304 0.47 17.64 -12.53
C VAL A 304 -0.39 18.59 -11.67
N LEU A 305 0.20 19.66 -11.15
CA LEU A 305 -0.55 20.72 -10.47
C LEU A 305 -1.57 21.40 -11.41
N ASP A 306 -1.28 21.54 -12.70
CA ASP A 306 -2.20 22.07 -13.72
C ASP A 306 -3.30 21.07 -14.13
N ALA A 307 -3.12 19.77 -13.87
CA ALA A 307 -4.14 18.74 -14.09
C ALA A 307 -5.08 18.54 -12.89
N VAL A 308 -4.56 18.68 -11.65
CA VAL A 308 -5.30 18.42 -10.40
C VAL A 308 -5.92 19.69 -9.81
N ALA A 309 -5.29 20.84 -10.03
CA ALA A 309 -5.80 22.15 -9.69
C ALA A 309 -5.40 23.17 -10.77
N PRO A 310 -6.03 23.12 -11.96
CA PRO A 310 -5.64 23.94 -13.10
C PRO A 310 -5.46 25.39 -12.70
N LEU A 311 -4.33 25.96 -13.14
CA LEU A 311 -4.11 27.39 -13.05
C LEU A 311 -5.30 28.09 -13.70
N GLY A 312 -5.90 29.04 -13.00
CA GLY A 312 -6.98 29.86 -13.51
C GLY A 312 -6.63 30.55 -14.83
N LYS A 313 -7.59 31.29 -15.38
CA LYS A 313 -7.38 32.04 -16.63
C LYS A 313 -6.19 32.99 -16.56
N ASN A 314 -5.90 33.52 -15.36
CA ASN A 314 -4.76 34.38 -15.11
C ASN A 314 -3.45 33.59 -14.92
N LYS A 315 -2.49 33.80 -15.83
CA LYS A 315 -1.17 33.15 -15.89
C LYS A 315 -0.06 33.93 -15.18
N ALA A 316 -0.33 35.13 -14.69
CA ALA A 316 0.67 35.96 -14.03
C ALA A 316 0.27 36.27 -12.58
N ASP A 317 1.13 35.89 -11.64
CA ASP A 317 1.00 36.33 -10.25
C ASP A 317 1.62 37.72 -10.08
N ALA A 318 0.76 38.73 -9.90
CA ALA A 318 1.19 40.11 -9.73
C ALA A 318 1.81 40.39 -8.34
N PHE A 319 1.77 39.44 -7.40
CA PHE A 319 2.31 39.56 -6.04
C PHE A 319 3.35 38.47 -5.70
N ALA A 320 3.84 37.73 -6.69
CA ALA A 320 4.86 36.72 -6.48
C ALA A 320 6.13 37.32 -5.83
N PRO A 321 6.89 36.55 -5.03
CA PRO A 321 8.12 37.04 -4.37
C PRO A 321 9.17 37.63 -5.32
N GLY A 322 9.18 37.21 -6.60
CA GLY A 322 10.07 37.74 -7.64
C GLY A 322 9.57 39.01 -8.34
N VAL A 323 8.42 39.57 -7.93
CA VAL A 323 7.91 40.85 -8.43
C VAL A 323 8.73 41.99 -7.83
N VAL A 324 9.26 42.86 -8.69
CA VAL A 324 10.12 43.97 -8.27
C VAL A 324 9.35 45.28 -8.39
N ASP A 325 9.03 45.90 -7.26
CA ASP A 325 8.36 47.20 -7.19
C ASP A 325 9.33 48.36 -7.39
N GLY A 326 8.86 49.42 -8.04
CA GLY A 326 9.65 50.62 -8.31
C GLY A 326 10.58 50.51 -9.51
N PHE A 327 10.31 49.59 -10.44
CA PHE A 327 11.11 49.36 -11.64
C PHE A 327 10.20 49.07 -12.85
N TYR A 328 10.71 49.34 -14.06
CA TYR A 328 10.19 48.80 -15.31
C TYR A 328 11.27 47.99 -16.04
N ILE A 329 10.86 47.07 -16.92
CA ILE A 329 11.79 46.28 -17.73
C ILE A 329 12.01 46.90 -19.11
N ASN A 330 13.27 47.09 -19.51
CA ASN A 330 13.63 47.63 -20.82
C ASN A 330 13.78 46.53 -21.89
N ALA A 331 13.98 46.93 -23.14
CA ALA A 331 14.10 46.00 -24.27
C ALA A 331 15.35 45.09 -24.22
N ALA A 332 16.34 45.44 -23.41
CA ALA A 332 17.53 44.64 -23.15
C ALA A 332 17.37 43.72 -21.93
N GLY A 333 16.14 43.58 -21.39
CA GLY A 333 15.83 42.74 -20.22
C GLY A 333 16.33 43.28 -18.88
N GLN A 334 16.81 44.53 -18.85
CA GLN A 334 17.34 45.17 -17.64
C GLN A 334 16.23 45.93 -16.89
N LEU A 335 16.32 45.93 -15.56
CA LEU A 335 15.41 46.68 -14.70
C LEU A 335 15.89 48.12 -14.55
N THR A 336 15.01 49.08 -14.85
CA THR A 336 15.28 50.52 -14.71
C THR A 336 14.36 51.11 -13.66
N ALA A 337 14.91 51.86 -12.71
CA ALA A 337 14.15 52.40 -11.58
C ALA A 337 13.06 53.38 -12.04
N ASN A 338 11.83 53.13 -11.60
CA ASN A 338 10.68 54.00 -11.78
C ASN A 338 9.59 53.63 -10.76
N ALA A 339 9.31 54.52 -9.80
CA ALA A 339 8.39 54.28 -8.69
C ALA A 339 6.93 54.02 -9.10
N THR A 340 6.54 54.31 -10.35
CA THR A 340 5.17 54.13 -10.86
C THR A 340 4.90 52.69 -11.33
N TYR A 341 5.95 51.87 -11.46
CA TYR A 341 5.86 50.55 -12.08
C TYR A 341 6.39 49.44 -11.18
N SER A 342 5.90 48.24 -11.46
CA SER A 342 6.34 46.97 -10.93
C SER A 342 6.68 46.05 -12.09
N VAL A 343 7.68 45.18 -11.95
CA VAL A 343 8.00 44.16 -12.95
C VAL A 343 7.62 42.79 -12.43
N THR A 344 6.89 42.01 -13.23
CA THR A 344 6.58 40.62 -12.89
C THR A 344 7.85 39.81 -12.63
N ASP A 345 7.69 38.67 -11.96
CA ASP A 345 8.66 37.59 -12.07
C ASP A 345 8.74 37.06 -13.53
N TYR A 346 9.63 36.11 -13.80
CA TYR A 346 9.68 35.36 -15.05
C TYR A 346 8.42 34.51 -15.21
N VAL A 347 7.45 35.01 -15.98
CA VAL A 347 6.18 34.33 -16.23
C VAL A 347 6.39 33.29 -17.34
N PRO A 348 6.13 31.99 -17.10
CA PRO A 348 6.28 30.96 -18.11
C PRO A 348 5.29 31.14 -19.28
N VAL A 349 5.78 31.06 -20.51
CA VAL A 349 4.97 31.16 -21.73
C VAL A 349 5.48 30.18 -22.80
N LEU A 350 4.59 29.74 -23.68
CA LEU A 350 4.95 28.90 -24.83
C LEU A 350 5.52 29.77 -25.95
N ALA A 351 6.48 29.25 -26.72
CA ALA A 351 7.01 29.92 -27.92
C ALA A 351 5.97 29.95 -29.06
N ASN A 352 6.06 30.94 -29.96
CA ASN A 352 5.16 31.11 -31.10
C ASN A 352 3.66 31.11 -30.73
N THR A 353 3.33 31.55 -29.52
CA THR A 353 1.99 31.43 -28.94
C THR A 353 1.42 32.80 -28.59
N THR A 354 0.14 33.00 -28.88
CA THR A 354 -0.56 34.27 -28.67
C THR A 354 -1.11 34.36 -27.25
N TYR A 355 -0.80 35.46 -26.56
CA TYR A 355 -1.30 35.81 -25.23
C TYR A 355 -1.93 37.21 -25.24
N THR A 356 -2.86 37.44 -24.32
CA THR A 356 -3.47 38.75 -24.07
C THR A 356 -3.34 39.13 -22.61
N ARG A 357 -3.03 40.39 -22.31
CA ARG A 357 -2.89 40.92 -20.94
C ARG A 357 -3.80 42.12 -20.71
N SER A 358 -4.13 42.37 -19.44
CA SER A 358 -5.04 43.45 -19.03
C SER A 358 -4.58 44.84 -19.45
N PHE A 359 -3.27 45.09 -19.47
CA PHE A 359 -2.71 46.42 -19.79
C PHE A 359 -1.45 46.35 -20.62
N ALA A 360 -1.35 47.26 -21.58
CA ALA A 360 -0.26 47.41 -22.54
C ALA A 360 0.92 48.21 -21.95
N ASN A 361 2.04 47.55 -21.61
CA ASN A 361 3.28 48.17 -21.09
C ASN A 361 4.54 47.43 -21.60
N GLN A 362 5.75 47.88 -21.29
CA GLN A 362 6.98 47.25 -21.78
C GLN A 362 7.11 45.79 -21.30
N MET A 363 7.61 44.91 -22.17
CA MET A 363 7.94 43.52 -21.82
C MET A 363 9.22 43.05 -22.51
N CYS A 364 9.80 41.99 -21.96
CA CYS A 364 10.97 41.30 -22.52
C CYS A 364 10.77 39.78 -22.48
N TYR A 365 11.21 39.11 -23.54
CA TYR A 365 11.13 37.66 -23.73
C TYR A 365 12.48 37.02 -23.46
N PHE A 366 12.46 35.85 -22.82
CA PHE A 366 13.65 35.13 -22.38
C PHE A 366 13.57 33.66 -22.78
N ASP A 367 14.73 33.06 -23.05
CA ASP A 367 14.86 31.62 -23.27
C ASP A 367 14.85 30.83 -21.94
N ALA A 368 14.95 29.51 -22.02
CA ALA A 368 14.93 28.63 -20.85
C ALA A 368 16.08 28.89 -19.87
N ALA A 369 17.21 29.45 -20.34
CA ALA A 369 18.34 29.86 -19.52
C ALA A 369 18.21 31.28 -18.96
N LYS A 370 17.05 31.94 -19.17
CA LYS A 370 16.76 33.34 -18.81
C LYS A 370 17.64 34.35 -19.55
N THR A 371 18.14 34.00 -20.73
CA THR A 371 18.83 34.92 -21.63
C THR A 371 17.81 35.68 -22.48
N VAL A 372 18.05 36.98 -22.71
CA VAL A 372 17.14 37.83 -23.50
C VAL A 372 17.09 37.37 -24.94
N ILE A 373 15.87 37.14 -25.45
CA ILE A 373 15.62 36.84 -26.86
C ILE A 373 15.28 38.11 -27.62
N ALA A 374 14.32 38.88 -27.09
CA ALA A 374 13.83 40.11 -27.67
C ALA A 374 13.08 40.91 -26.60
N GLY A 375 13.01 42.23 -26.76
CA GLY A 375 12.18 43.08 -25.91
C GLY A 375 11.63 44.26 -26.70
N GLY A 376 10.57 44.89 -26.20
CA GLY A 376 10.04 46.12 -26.78
C GLY A 376 8.63 46.07 -27.38
N THR A 377 7.74 45.20 -26.90
CA THR A 377 6.34 45.18 -27.35
C THR A 377 5.40 45.76 -26.29
N SER A 378 4.71 46.86 -26.64
CA SER A 378 3.67 47.48 -25.79
C SER A 378 2.27 46.92 -26.04
N ASN A 379 2.09 45.94 -26.92
CA ASN A 379 0.75 45.47 -27.29
C ASN A 379 0.07 44.70 -26.14
N ALA A 380 -1.26 44.87 -26.02
CA ALA A 380 -2.06 44.10 -25.05
C ALA A 380 -2.20 42.63 -25.47
N THR A 381 -2.31 42.36 -26.77
CA THR A 381 -2.24 41.02 -27.36
C THR A 381 -0.93 40.89 -28.13
N PHE A 382 -0.20 39.80 -27.92
CA PHE A 382 1.12 39.57 -28.51
C PHE A 382 1.37 38.09 -28.76
N THR A 383 2.24 37.79 -29.72
CA THR A 383 2.73 36.43 -29.99
C THR A 383 4.19 36.35 -29.56
N THR A 384 4.51 35.34 -28.75
CA THR A 384 5.88 35.12 -28.28
C THR A 384 6.81 34.72 -29.44
N PRO A 385 8.04 35.24 -29.51
CA PRO A 385 9.03 34.80 -30.50
C PRO A 385 9.42 33.32 -30.34
N ALA A 386 10.02 32.73 -31.38
CA ALA A 386 10.62 31.40 -31.30
C ALA A 386 11.67 31.34 -30.17
N ARG A 387 11.80 30.17 -29.54
CA ARG A 387 12.70 29.90 -28.39
C ARG A 387 12.33 30.57 -27.06
N THR A 388 11.23 31.31 -27.00
CA THR A 388 10.75 31.93 -25.75
C THR A 388 10.24 30.89 -24.77
N ALA A 389 10.75 30.93 -23.53
CA ALA A 389 10.27 30.13 -22.40
C ALA A 389 9.64 31.02 -21.31
N PHE A 390 10.07 32.28 -21.19
CA PHE A 390 9.56 33.21 -20.18
C PHE A 390 9.31 34.60 -20.77
N VAL A 391 8.37 35.32 -20.15
CA VAL A 391 8.16 36.76 -20.36
C VAL A 391 8.22 37.48 -19.03
N ARG A 392 8.83 38.66 -19.00
CA ARG A 392 8.69 39.60 -17.89
C ARG A 392 8.02 40.87 -18.39
N MET A 393 7.07 41.38 -17.61
CA MET A 393 6.21 42.48 -18.02
C MET A 393 6.22 43.59 -16.97
N THR A 394 6.24 44.83 -17.45
CA THR A 394 5.99 46.02 -16.63
C THR A 394 4.50 46.13 -16.36
N ILE A 395 4.13 46.41 -15.11
CA ILE A 395 2.76 46.64 -14.63
C ILE A 395 2.75 47.98 -13.90
N ALA A 396 1.75 48.83 -14.15
CA ALA A 396 1.57 50.03 -13.33
C ALA A 396 1.19 49.62 -11.89
N THR A 397 1.87 50.15 -10.89
CA THR A 397 1.65 49.78 -9.49
C THR A 397 0.20 50.01 -9.07
N ALA A 398 -0.47 51.03 -9.61
CA ALA A 398 -1.88 51.34 -9.37
C ALA A 398 -2.85 50.24 -9.84
N THR A 399 -2.48 49.44 -10.86
CA THR A 399 -3.34 48.39 -11.44
C THR A 399 -2.80 46.98 -11.18
N LYS A 400 -1.80 46.85 -10.29
CA LYS A 400 -1.13 45.59 -9.93
C LYS A 400 -2.12 44.56 -9.39
N ALA A 401 -3.08 44.99 -8.56
CA ALA A 401 -4.10 44.10 -7.96
C ALA A 401 -5.10 43.51 -8.96
N SER A 402 -5.20 44.07 -10.17
CA SER A 402 -6.14 43.64 -11.22
C SER A 402 -5.42 43.22 -12.50
N PHE A 403 -4.13 42.90 -12.44
CA PHE A 403 -3.35 42.49 -13.61
C PHE A 403 -3.57 41.01 -13.94
N GLN A 404 -3.83 40.72 -15.21
CA GLN A 404 -4.02 39.37 -15.71
C GLN A 404 -3.31 39.17 -17.05
N LEU A 405 -2.71 37.99 -17.22
CA LEU A 405 -2.18 37.48 -18.49
C LEU A 405 -2.95 36.21 -18.86
N GLU A 406 -3.38 36.08 -20.11
CA GLU A 406 -4.22 34.99 -20.59
C GLU A 406 -3.68 34.40 -21.88
N LEU A 407 -3.90 33.10 -22.09
CA LEU A 407 -3.64 32.45 -23.36
C LEU A 407 -4.76 32.77 -24.36
N GLY A 408 -4.40 33.21 -25.56
CA GLY A 408 -5.34 33.56 -26.64
C GLY A 408 -5.40 35.06 -26.97
N GLY A 409 -6.22 35.41 -27.96
CA GLY A 409 -6.30 36.76 -28.54
C GLY A 409 -7.37 37.68 -27.96
N ALA A 410 -8.12 37.26 -26.93
CA ALA A 410 -9.22 38.03 -26.35
C ALA A 410 -9.02 38.23 -24.84
N ALA A 411 -9.24 39.45 -24.35
CA ALA A 411 -9.21 39.78 -22.93
C ALA A 411 -10.55 39.40 -22.26
N THR A 412 -10.50 38.80 -21.06
CA THR A 412 -11.69 38.49 -20.26
C THR A 412 -11.78 39.35 -18.99
N ALA A 413 -12.91 39.25 -18.27
CA ALA A 413 -13.08 39.92 -16.98
C ALA A 413 -12.04 39.41 -15.95
N PHE A 414 -11.56 40.31 -15.09
CA PHE A 414 -10.48 40.00 -14.16
C PHE A 414 -10.83 38.83 -13.23
N ILE A 415 -9.93 37.85 -13.19
CA ILE A 415 -9.95 36.74 -12.23
C ILE A 415 -8.59 36.69 -11.53
N PRO A 416 -8.55 36.60 -10.18
CA PRO A 416 -7.29 36.51 -9.44
C PRO A 416 -6.42 35.33 -9.90
N TYR A 417 -5.11 35.50 -9.81
CA TYR A 417 -4.17 34.40 -9.97
C TYR A 417 -4.42 33.36 -8.87
N GLY A 418 -4.63 32.10 -9.27
CA GLY A 418 -4.96 31.03 -8.35
C GLY A 418 -5.20 29.71 -9.07
N ARG A 419 -5.12 28.61 -8.32
CA ARG A 419 -5.41 27.26 -8.78
C ARG A 419 -6.80 26.84 -8.33
N PHE A 420 -7.60 26.25 -9.22
CA PHE A 420 -8.96 25.83 -8.92
C PHE A 420 -9.05 24.31 -8.83
N VAL A 421 -9.65 23.79 -7.76
CA VAL A 421 -9.93 22.35 -7.62
C VAL A 421 -11.22 22.00 -8.37
N PRO A 422 -11.21 21.01 -9.29
CA PRO A 422 -12.42 20.53 -9.97
C PRO A 422 -13.50 20.02 -9.00
N ALA A 423 -14.77 20.32 -9.26
CA ALA A 423 -15.90 19.90 -8.41
C ALA A 423 -16.02 18.37 -8.22
N SER A 424 -15.45 17.58 -9.14
CA SER A 424 -15.37 16.12 -9.09
C SER A 424 -14.38 15.58 -8.04
N LEU A 425 -13.42 16.39 -7.60
CA LEU A 425 -12.40 16.04 -6.60
C LEU A 425 -12.80 16.45 -5.18
N LEU A 426 -13.80 17.32 -5.02
CA LEU A 426 -14.30 17.74 -3.70
C LEU A 426 -14.72 16.56 -2.80
N PRO A 427 -15.46 15.54 -3.27
CA PRO A 427 -15.85 14.39 -2.44
C PRO A 427 -14.64 13.58 -1.96
N GLN A 428 -13.60 13.46 -2.77
CA GLN A 428 -12.38 12.70 -2.45
C GLN A 428 -11.45 13.46 -1.50
N ILE A 429 -11.41 14.78 -1.61
CA ILE A 429 -10.70 15.66 -0.66
C ILE A 429 -11.43 15.69 0.68
N ILE A 430 -12.77 15.71 0.68
CA ILE A 430 -13.59 15.57 1.89
C ILE A 430 -13.38 14.19 2.52
N ASP A 431 -13.37 13.11 1.74
CA ASP A 431 -13.07 11.75 2.22
C ASP A 431 -11.66 11.65 2.84
N ALA A 432 -10.66 12.30 2.24
CA ALA A 432 -9.30 12.40 2.78
C ALA A 432 -9.19 13.28 4.04
N MET A 433 -10.10 14.25 4.23
CA MET A 433 -10.20 15.10 5.42
C MET A 433 -11.05 14.47 6.54
N VAL A 434 -11.89 13.48 6.23
CA VAL A 434 -12.90 12.88 7.11
C VAL A 434 -12.49 11.50 7.66
N ARG A 435 -11.35 10.94 7.26
CA ARG A 435 -10.81 9.74 7.93
C ARG A 435 -10.51 10.01 9.40
N ASP A 436 -11.04 9.16 10.27
CA ASP A 436 -10.76 9.16 11.71
C ASP A 436 -9.24 9.17 11.96
N GLY A 437 -8.78 10.13 12.76
CA GLY A 437 -7.37 10.30 13.13
C GLY A 437 -6.48 11.05 12.13
N THR A 438 -7.01 11.60 11.03
CA THR A 438 -6.17 12.23 9.99
C THR A 438 -6.00 13.75 10.10
N LEU A 439 -6.73 14.44 10.97
CA LEU A 439 -6.52 15.88 11.26
C LEU A 439 -5.61 16.05 12.48
N SER A 440 -4.30 16.20 12.23
CA SER A 440 -3.38 16.63 13.29
C SER A 440 -3.57 18.11 13.61
N LYS A 441 -3.16 18.59 14.80
CA LYS A 441 -3.11 20.04 15.14
C LYS A 441 -2.45 20.87 14.03
N LYS A 442 -1.50 20.29 13.29
CA LYS A 442 -0.77 20.91 12.16
C LYS A 442 -1.65 21.14 10.91
N LYS A 443 -2.78 20.44 10.79
CA LYS A 443 -3.77 20.59 9.71
C LYS A 443 -4.90 21.58 10.06
N LEU A 444 -4.83 22.21 11.24
CA LEU A 444 -5.73 23.30 11.67
C LEU A 444 -5.14 24.69 11.34
N SER A 445 -4.61 24.90 10.13
CA SER A 445 -4.02 26.19 9.72
C SER A 445 -5.00 27.37 9.67
N PHE A 446 -6.28 27.14 9.95
CA PHE A 446 -7.35 28.13 10.05
C PHE A 446 -7.69 28.53 11.50
N THR A 447 -7.01 27.95 12.50
CA THR A 447 -7.13 28.39 13.90
C THR A 447 -5.92 29.22 14.32
N ALA A 448 -6.15 30.21 15.17
CA ALA A 448 -5.13 31.02 15.81
C ALA A 448 -5.29 30.92 17.33
N PRO A 449 -4.24 31.12 18.13
CA PRO A 449 -4.39 31.29 19.57
C PRO A 449 -5.32 32.47 19.86
N ASP A 450 -6.19 32.35 20.86
CA ASP A 450 -7.17 33.38 21.20
C ASP A 450 -6.52 34.63 21.78
N ARG A 451 -5.88 34.49 22.95
CA ARG A 451 -5.30 35.56 23.74
C ARG A 451 -3.95 35.12 24.29
N ASN A 452 -3.90 33.95 24.92
CA ASN A 452 -2.63 33.39 25.39
C ASN A 452 -1.95 32.64 24.24
N LEU A 453 -0.78 33.11 23.84
CA LEU A 453 0.07 32.54 22.79
C LEU A 453 0.97 31.41 23.31
N ALA A 454 1.11 31.27 24.63
CA ALA A 454 1.99 30.28 25.24
C ALA A 454 1.25 28.95 25.47
N ASP A 455 1.50 27.96 24.62
CA ASP A 455 0.96 26.59 24.77
C ASP A 455 1.74 25.82 25.87
N PRO A 456 1.15 25.52 27.05
CA PRO A 456 1.84 24.79 28.11
C PRO A 456 2.27 23.38 27.72
N ALA A 457 1.66 22.78 26.69
CA ALA A 457 1.96 21.42 26.25
C ALA A 457 3.35 21.26 25.62
N ILE A 458 3.95 22.36 25.17
CA ILE A 458 5.29 22.35 24.55
C ILE A 458 6.37 22.95 25.47
N PHE A 459 6.08 23.08 26.76
CA PHE A 459 7.03 23.58 27.73
C PHE A 459 8.04 22.50 28.13
N THR A 460 9.29 22.90 28.38
CA THR A 460 10.38 22.02 28.81
C THR A 460 10.69 22.33 30.29
N ALA A 461 10.26 21.46 31.19
CA ALA A 461 10.52 21.59 32.63
C ALA A 461 12.00 21.38 32.97
N GLY A 462 12.50 22.10 33.97
CA GLY A 462 13.88 21.99 34.44
C GLY A 462 14.89 22.77 33.60
N PHE A 463 14.44 23.71 32.77
CA PHE A 463 15.28 24.56 31.93
C PHE A 463 14.81 26.01 31.95
N TYR A 464 15.74 26.94 31.76
CA TYR A 464 15.46 28.33 31.41
C TYR A 464 16.04 28.67 30.03
N VAL A 465 15.54 29.72 29.39
CA VAL A 465 16.02 30.24 28.10
C VAL A 465 17.11 31.29 28.37
N SER A 466 18.33 31.06 27.92
CA SER A 466 19.42 32.04 28.03
C SER A 466 19.10 33.29 27.19
N SER A 467 19.08 34.48 27.82
CA SER A 467 18.94 35.75 27.09
C SER A 467 20.17 36.11 26.26
N VAL A 468 21.31 35.43 26.46
CA VAL A 468 22.56 35.70 25.74
C VAL A 468 22.66 34.89 24.45
N SER A 469 22.12 33.68 24.43
CA SER A 469 22.30 32.73 23.32
C SER A 469 21.01 32.14 22.78
N GLY A 470 19.87 32.33 23.44
CA GLY A 470 18.62 31.64 23.13
C GLY A 470 18.67 30.14 23.38
N ALA A 471 19.75 29.59 23.96
CA ALA A 471 19.85 28.18 24.27
C ALA A 471 19.11 27.85 25.58
N LEU A 472 18.66 26.60 25.72
CA LEU A 472 18.14 26.11 26.99
C LEU A 472 19.28 25.77 27.94
N THR A 473 19.20 26.25 29.17
CA THR A 473 20.15 25.94 30.25
C THR A 473 19.42 25.28 31.41
N ALA A 474 19.98 24.19 31.91
CA ALA A 474 19.35 23.40 32.96
C ALA A 474 19.22 24.17 34.28
N ASN A 475 18.01 24.20 34.84
CA ASN A 475 17.71 24.73 36.16
C ASN A 475 16.32 24.23 36.60
N ALA A 476 16.26 23.44 37.68
CA ALA A 476 15.03 22.81 38.18
C ALA A 476 13.93 23.81 38.61
N ASN A 477 14.29 25.05 38.91
CA ASN A 477 13.35 26.08 39.36
C ASN A 477 12.56 26.73 38.21
N TYR A 478 12.93 26.43 36.96
CA TYR A 478 12.35 27.03 35.77
C TYR A 478 11.82 25.99 34.78
N THR A 479 10.87 26.45 34.00
CA THR A 479 10.28 25.79 32.84
C THR A 479 10.43 26.74 31.66
N ALA A 480 11.06 26.28 30.58
CA ALA A 480 11.20 27.05 29.36
C ALA A 480 10.02 26.80 28.43
N THR A 481 9.47 27.83 27.82
CA THR A 481 8.43 27.64 26.79
C THR A 481 9.03 26.95 25.55
N GLY A 482 8.14 26.36 24.74
CA GLY A 482 8.45 26.08 23.33
C GLY A 482 8.58 27.38 22.52
N PHE A 483 8.86 27.25 21.22
CA PHE A 483 8.86 28.40 20.31
C PHE A 483 7.43 28.92 20.12
N ILE A 484 7.19 30.15 20.57
CA ILE A 484 5.91 30.84 20.45
C ILE A 484 5.96 31.73 19.19
N PRO A 485 5.05 31.55 18.22
CA PRO A 485 5.00 32.40 17.04
C PRO A 485 4.72 33.87 17.41
N VAL A 486 5.47 34.79 16.81
CA VAL A 486 5.32 36.24 16.98
C VAL A 486 5.46 36.97 15.65
N VAL A 487 4.94 38.19 15.60
CA VAL A 487 5.06 39.13 14.48
C VAL A 487 6.20 40.09 14.83
N GLY A 488 7.15 40.26 13.91
CA GLY A 488 8.27 41.18 14.10
C GLY A 488 7.82 42.64 14.18
N GLY A 489 8.37 43.40 15.12
CA GLY A 489 7.98 44.80 15.38
C GLY A 489 6.69 44.99 16.19
N ALA A 490 6.03 43.90 16.62
CA ALA A 490 4.81 43.97 17.41
C ALA A 490 5.10 44.03 18.93
N THR A 491 4.15 44.59 19.68
CA THR A 491 4.23 44.68 21.15
C THR A 491 3.56 43.48 21.81
N TYR A 492 4.23 42.88 22.77
CA TYR A 492 3.78 41.73 23.54
C TYR A 492 3.82 41.98 25.04
N ALA A 493 2.89 41.38 25.76
CA ALA A 493 2.84 41.37 27.21
C ALA A 493 3.02 39.96 27.78
N ARG A 494 3.59 39.87 28.98
CA ARG A 494 3.84 38.61 29.71
C ARG A 494 3.38 38.73 31.15
N SER A 495 2.72 37.68 31.66
CA SER A 495 2.24 37.65 33.06
C SER A 495 3.37 37.46 34.09
N PHE A 496 4.53 36.97 33.64
CA PHE A 496 5.74 36.83 34.45
C PHE A 496 6.95 37.38 33.69
N ALA A 497 7.61 38.39 34.27
CA ALA A 497 8.79 39.01 33.70
C ALA A 497 10.05 38.26 34.10
N HIS A 498 10.66 37.54 33.15
CA HIS A 498 11.91 36.82 33.33
C HIS A 498 12.70 36.80 32.02
N GLN A 499 13.83 36.10 31.97
CA GLN A 499 14.65 36.09 30.76
C GLN A 499 13.96 35.35 29.59
N MET A 500 14.13 35.89 28.39
CA MET A 500 13.59 35.34 27.14
C MET A 500 14.50 35.60 25.95
N ALA A 501 14.20 34.97 24.82
CA ALA A 501 14.91 35.15 23.56
C ALA A 501 13.95 35.26 22.37
N TRP A 502 14.34 36.06 21.38
CA TRP A 502 13.70 36.22 20.08
C TRP A 502 14.48 35.45 19.02
N TYR A 503 13.77 34.89 18.05
CA TYR A 503 14.34 34.09 16.97
C TYR A 503 13.72 34.45 15.62
N ASP A 504 14.49 34.26 14.54
CA ASP A 504 14.01 34.45 13.18
C ASP A 504 13.16 33.27 12.68
N ALA A 505 12.69 33.32 11.43
CA ALA A 505 11.86 32.28 10.84
C ALA A 505 12.56 30.90 10.75
N SER A 506 13.90 30.87 10.81
CA SER A 506 14.72 29.66 10.85
C SER A 506 15.04 29.20 12.27
N GLN A 507 14.42 29.81 13.30
CA GLN A 507 14.68 29.58 14.72
C GLN A 507 16.10 29.92 15.17
N THR A 508 16.79 30.79 14.43
CA THR A 508 18.11 31.30 14.82
C THR A 508 17.94 32.44 15.82
N PHE A 509 18.76 32.45 16.87
CA PHE A 509 18.72 33.49 17.90
C PHE A 509 18.99 34.88 17.31
N ILE A 510 18.11 35.84 17.58
CA ILE A 510 18.26 37.25 17.18
C ILE A 510 18.81 38.07 18.34
N SER A 511 18.10 38.04 19.47
CA SER A 511 18.40 38.83 20.66
C SER A 511 17.66 38.25 21.86
N GLY A 512 18.11 38.56 23.08
CA GLY A 512 17.38 38.20 24.28
C GLY A 512 17.09 39.38 25.18
N VAL A 513 16.17 39.15 26.09
CA VAL A 513 15.72 40.08 27.10
C VAL A 513 16.04 39.44 28.44
N ASP A 514 16.79 40.13 29.29
CA ASP A 514 17.20 39.64 30.59
C ASP A 514 16.11 39.85 31.67
N PHE A 515 16.49 39.63 32.92
CA PHE A 515 15.60 39.77 34.08
C PHE A 515 15.09 41.19 34.30
N ALA A 516 15.75 42.22 33.73
CA ALA A 516 15.34 43.61 33.85
C ALA A 516 14.32 44.03 32.79
N GLY A 517 14.04 43.17 31.80
CA GLY A 517 13.00 43.42 30.81
C GLY A 517 11.63 43.49 31.46
N GLY A 518 10.91 44.59 31.23
CA GLY A 518 9.55 44.78 31.75
C GLY A 518 8.56 43.69 31.27
N SER A 519 7.34 43.75 31.81
CA SER A 519 6.25 42.84 31.40
C SER A 519 5.67 43.14 30.02
N VAL A 520 6.19 44.17 29.33
CA VAL A 520 5.77 44.60 27.99
C VAL A 520 7.02 44.83 27.15
N LEU A 521 7.06 44.24 25.96
CA LEU A 521 8.24 44.17 25.10
C LEU A 521 7.85 44.37 23.64
N VAL A 522 8.74 44.94 22.84
CA VAL A 522 8.59 45.03 21.38
C VAL A 522 9.52 44.01 20.74
N SER A 523 8.98 43.17 19.86
CA SER A 523 9.79 42.17 19.14
C SER A 523 10.69 42.87 18.10
N PRO A 524 11.92 42.36 17.84
CA PRO A 524 12.73 42.81 16.72
C PRO A 524 11.98 42.64 15.38
N ALA A 525 12.27 43.50 14.39
CA ALA A 525 11.55 43.50 13.10
C ALA A 525 11.65 42.17 12.33
N ASN A 526 12.73 41.41 12.52
CA ASN A 526 12.95 40.10 11.90
C ASN A 526 12.56 38.91 12.80
N ALA A 527 11.94 39.14 13.96
CA ALA A 527 11.52 38.08 14.87
C ALA A 527 10.27 37.37 14.35
N ALA A 528 10.35 36.04 14.28
CA ALA A 528 9.21 35.16 13.96
C ALA A 528 8.82 34.27 15.16
N PHE A 529 9.73 34.06 16.12
CA PHE A 529 9.45 33.28 17.33
C PHE A 529 10.01 33.92 18.60
N ALA A 530 9.43 33.57 19.73
CA ALA A 530 9.89 33.90 21.08
C ALA A 530 9.97 32.63 21.94
N ARG A 531 10.92 32.58 22.89
CA ARG A 531 10.94 31.59 23.97
C ARG A 531 11.20 32.26 25.30
N LEU A 532 10.45 31.89 26.33
CA LEU A 532 10.48 32.56 27.63
C LEU A 532 10.82 31.57 28.75
N SER A 533 11.45 32.09 29.80
CA SER A 533 11.64 31.37 31.06
C SER A 533 10.48 31.65 32.00
N VAL A 534 9.92 30.61 32.60
CA VAL A 534 8.81 30.69 33.55
C VAL A 534 9.19 29.97 34.83
N ALA A 535 8.89 30.52 35.99
CA ALA A 535 9.07 29.77 37.24
C ALA A 535 8.22 28.50 37.21
N THR A 536 8.78 27.36 37.64
CA THR A 536 8.07 26.06 37.58
C THR A 536 6.70 26.12 38.27
N ALA A 537 6.59 26.86 39.38
CA ALA A 537 5.34 27.06 40.11
C ALA A 537 4.28 27.90 39.37
N SER A 538 4.69 28.68 38.37
CA SER A 538 3.81 29.58 37.58
C SER A 538 3.55 29.07 36.17
N ALA A 539 4.14 27.93 35.77
CA ALA A 539 4.01 27.38 34.41
C ALA A 539 2.55 27.08 34.02
N ALA A 540 1.72 26.65 34.97
CA ALA A 540 0.31 26.33 34.73
C ALA A 540 -0.59 27.57 34.50
N THR A 541 -0.15 28.75 34.92
CA THR A 541 -0.90 30.02 34.84
C THR A 541 -0.15 31.11 34.07
N PHE A 542 0.86 30.71 33.28
CA PHE A 542 1.64 31.63 32.48
C PHE A 542 0.90 32.08 31.23
N GLN A 543 0.96 33.37 30.95
CA GLN A 543 0.36 33.99 29.78
C GLN A 543 1.36 34.87 29.06
N PHE A 544 1.43 34.69 27.75
CA PHE A 544 2.14 35.56 26.82
C PHE A 544 1.15 35.99 25.74
N GLU A 545 1.02 37.28 25.47
CA GLU A 545 -0.07 37.80 24.62
C GLU A 545 0.37 39.01 23.81
N ALA A 546 -0.29 39.27 22.68
CA ALA A 546 -0.08 40.51 21.94
C ALA A 546 -0.79 41.67 22.67
N GLY A 547 -0.09 42.79 22.87
CA GLY A 547 -0.66 43.95 23.54
C GLY A 547 0.36 44.74 24.37
N SER A 548 -0.08 45.89 24.88
CA SER A 548 0.75 46.84 25.63
C SER A 548 0.63 46.71 27.16
N ALA A 549 -0.09 45.71 27.67
CA ALA A 549 -0.21 45.43 29.11
C ALA A 549 -0.61 43.96 29.35
N PRO A 550 -0.11 43.31 30.43
CA PRO A 550 -0.56 41.98 30.81
C PRO A 550 -2.03 42.01 31.27
N THR A 551 -2.82 41.05 30.83
CA THR A 551 -4.22 40.87 31.23
C THR A 551 -4.38 39.76 32.27
N ALA A 552 -5.60 39.61 32.81
CA ALA A 552 -5.91 38.50 33.72
C ALA A 552 -5.76 37.16 33.00
N PHE A 553 -5.29 36.14 33.74
CA PHE A 553 -4.95 34.83 33.18
C PHE A 553 -6.08 34.25 32.32
N ALA A 554 -5.79 34.04 31.04
CA ALA A 554 -6.59 33.24 30.12
C ALA A 554 -5.80 31.96 29.75
N PRO A 555 -6.41 30.77 29.82
CA PRO A 555 -5.77 29.56 29.33
C PRO A 555 -5.53 29.65 27.82
N TYR A 556 -4.48 28.99 27.33
CA TYR A 556 -4.22 28.86 25.91
C TYR A 556 -5.42 28.16 25.22
N ASN A 557 -6.11 28.85 24.32
CA ASN A 557 -7.15 28.27 23.48
C ASN A 557 -6.90 28.57 22.00
N LEU A 558 -7.40 27.71 21.12
CA LEU A 558 -7.42 27.96 19.68
C LEU A 558 -8.81 28.44 19.26
N VAL A 559 -8.87 29.56 18.55
CA VAL A 559 -10.07 30.10 17.92
C VAL A 559 -9.95 30.04 16.40
N VAL A 560 -11.06 29.84 15.70
CA VAL A 560 -11.08 29.93 14.23
C VAL A 560 -10.84 31.39 13.84
N GLY A 561 -9.77 31.66 13.09
CA GLY A 561 -9.41 33.01 12.68
C GLY A 561 -10.40 33.57 11.67
N THR A 562 -11.12 34.62 12.04
CA THR A 562 -12.10 35.29 11.14
C THR A 562 -11.44 36.06 9.99
N GLY A 563 -10.11 36.27 10.05
CA GLY A 563 -9.36 37.03 9.03
C GLY A 563 -9.04 36.26 7.74
N SER A 564 -9.22 34.93 7.72
CA SER A 564 -8.82 34.07 6.59
C SER A 564 -10.01 33.41 5.86
N LEU A 565 -11.25 33.71 6.27
CA LEU A 565 -12.45 33.13 5.66
C LEU A 565 -13.14 34.15 4.74
N PRO A 566 -13.50 33.78 3.50
CA PRO A 566 -14.34 34.62 2.65
C PRO A 566 -15.63 34.97 3.39
N ALA A 567 -16.13 36.21 3.25
CA ALA A 567 -17.33 36.70 3.95
C ALA A 567 -18.58 35.80 3.80
N ALA A 568 -18.64 34.98 2.73
CA ALA A 568 -19.68 33.98 2.52
C ALA A 568 -19.66 32.79 3.50
N LEU A 569 -18.52 32.50 4.15
CA LEU A 569 -18.35 31.43 5.13
C LEU A 569 -18.49 31.93 6.59
N ALA A 570 -18.34 33.23 6.83
CA ALA A 570 -18.51 33.83 8.15
C ALA A 570 -19.94 33.70 8.69
N GLY A 571 -20.94 33.60 7.81
CA GLY A 571 -22.34 33.35 8.19
C GLY A 571 -22.65 31.90 8.59
N LEU A 572 -21.75 30.95 8.34
CA LEU A 572 -21.94 29.51 8.59
C LEU A 572 -21.61 29.10 10.04
N ILE A 573 -21.04 30.01 10.83
CA ILE A 573 -20.59 29.80 12.22
C ILE A 573 -21.30 30.79 13.14
N GLN A 574 -22.63 30.74 13.19
CA GLN A 574 -23.41 31.33 14.27
C GLN A 574 -23.96 30.17 15.10
N GLY A 575 -23.27 29.84 16.21
CA GLY A 575 -23.71 28.80 17.14
C GLY A 575 -22.61 27.96 17.79
N VAL A 576 -21.34 28.09 17.38
CA VAL A 576 -20.22 27.51 18.15
C VAL A 576 -19.88 28.45 19.31
N PRO A 577 -19.90 28.01 20.57
CA PRO A 577 -19.42 28.84 21.68
C PRO A 577 -18.00 29.30 21.39
N GLY A 578 -17.76 30.61 21.43
CA GLY A 578 -16.56 31.32 20.96
C GLY A 578 -15.25 31.06 21.70
N SER A 579 -15.05 29.87 22.27
CA SER A 579 -13.79 29.44 22.89
C SER A 579 -13.77 27.92 23.00
N LEU A 580 -12.74 27.26 22.47
CA LEU A 580 -12.49 25.83 22.65
C LEU A 580 -11.47 25.65 23.80
N PRO A 581 -11.86 25.18 25.00
CA PRO A 581 -10.91 24.92 26.08
C PRO A 581 -9.93 23.82 25.67
N ALA A 582 -8.62 24.06 25.80
CA ALA A 582 -7.56 23.12 25.41
C ALA A 582 -7.63 21.72 26.08
N ALA A 583 -8.40 21.56 27.18
CA ALA A 583 -8.57 20.28 27.86
C ALA A 583 -9.71 19.40 27.30
N ALA A 584 -10.51 19.88 26.34
CA ALA A 584 -11.79 19.25 25.97
C ALA A 584 -11.82 18.55 24.59
N LEU A 585 -10.69 18.31 23.95
CA LEU A 585 -10.66 17.53 22.71
C LEU A 585 -9.56 16.45 22.71
N PRO A 586 -9.81 15.28 23.33
CA PRO A 586 -9.11 14.06 22.96
C PRO A 586 -9.33 13.77 21.47
N ASP A 587 -8.39 13.07 20.84
CA ASP A 587 -8.56 12.51 19.49
C ASP A 587 -9.91 11.77 19.42
N GLY A 588 -10.74 12.11 18.43
CA GLY A 588 -12.07 11.50 18.21
C GLY A 588 -13.27 12.14 18.93
N SER A 589 -13.14 13.33 19.54
CA SER A 589 -14.21 13.92 20.39
C SER A 589 -15.26 14.82 19.70
N LEU A 590 -15.26 14.90 18.36
CA LEU A 590 -16.36 15.47 17.58
C LEU A 590 -17.25 14.35 17.04
N GLY A 591 -18.09 13.77 17.91
CA GLY A 591 -19.18 12.89 17.47
C GLY A 591 -20.23 13.65 16.65
N LEU A 592 -21.04 12.90 15.87
CA LEU A 592 -22.15 13.40 15.02
C LEU A 592 -23.03 14.48 15.69
N SER A 593 -23.15 14.45 17.02
CA SER A 593 -23.90 15.41 17.84
C SER A 593 -23.36 16.84 17.83
N LYS A 594 -22.15 17.09 17.31
CA LYS A 594 -21.53 18.42 17.20
C LYS A 594 -21.51 18.96 15.76
N MET A 595 -22.11 18.25 14.80
CA MET A 595 -22.19 18.63 13.37
C MET A 595 -23.64 19.00 13.01
N SER A 596 -23.97 20.30 13.02
CA SER A 596 -25.36 20.80 12.83
C SER A 596 -25.98 20.54 11.44
N PHE A 597 -25.20 20.06 10.46
CA PHE A 597 -25.68 19.78 9.10
C PHE A 597 -26.05 18.30 8.86
N VAL A 598 -25.81 17.42 9.83
CA VAL A 598 -26.23 16.01 9.81
C VAL A 598 -27.42 15.86 10.75
N GLN A 599 -28.61 15.65 10.18
CA GLN A 599 -29.81 15.35 10.95
C GLN A 599 -29.99 13.84 11.04
N ALA A 600 -30.61 13.36 12.13
CA ALA A 600 -31.15 12.02 12.12
C ALA A 600 -32.21 11.93 10.99
N GLY A 601 -32.21 10.83 10.26
CA GLY A 601 -33.24 10.54 9.29
C GLY A 601 -34.57 10.30 9.94
N LYS A 602 -35.48 9.71 9.17
CA LYS A 602 -36.88 9.61 9.57
C LYS A 602 -37.06 8.96 10.95
N ASN A 603 -36.29 7.91 11.22
CA ASN A 603 -36.24 7.31 12.54
C ASN A 603 -35.12 7.95 13.38
N LEU A 604 -35.49 8.54 14.50
CA LEU A 604 -34.64 9.18 15.50
C LEU A 604 -34.04 8.19 16.50
N PHE A 605 -34.59 6.96 16.59
CA PHE A 605 -34.09 5.93 17.50
C PHE A 605 -32.91 5.17 16.87
N ASN A 606 -31.72 5.30 17.47
CA ASN A 606 -30.57 4.50 17.12
C ASN A 606 -30.50 3.23 18.01
N PRO A 607 -30.71 2.02 17.46
CA PRO A 607 -30.62 0.78 18.23
C PRO A 607 -29.21 0.44 18.71
N ALA A 608 -28.17 1.06 18.13
CA ALA A 608 -26.78 0.89 18.52
C ALA A 608 -26.27 1.95 19.51
N ASP A 609 -27.14 2.83 20.02
CA ASP A 609 -26.76 3.81 21.04
C ASP A 609 -26.30 3.10 22.33
N PRO A 610 -25.10 3.39 22.88
CA PRO A 610 -24.59 2.76 24.11
C PRO A 610 -25.49 2.94 25.34
N GLY A 611 -26.39 3.92 25.33
CA GLY A 611 -27.39 4.17 26.36
C GLY A 611 -28.66 3.32 26.25
N VAL A 612 -28.77 2.45 25.24
CA VAL A 612 -29.84 1.46 25.12
C VAL A 612 -29.64 0.38 26.19
N ALA A 613 -30.65 0.19 27.03
CA ALA A 613 -30.61 -0.75 28.15
C ALA A 613 -31.63 -1.88 27.92
N ALA A 614 -31.15 -3.03 27.44
CA ALA A 614 -31.95 -4.24 27.32
C ALA A 614 -32.42 -4.75 28.69
N GLY A 615 -33.62 -5.33 28.74
CA GLY A 615 -34.22 -5.85 29.97
C GLY A 615 -34.65 -4.77 30.97
N ASN A 616 -34.87 -3.54 30.51
CA ASN A 616 -35.31 -2.41 31.32
C ASN A 616 -36.42 -1.64 30.59
N PHE A 617 -37.31 -0.99 31.35
CA PHE A 617 -38.23 0.02 30.84
C PHE A 617 -37.97 1.38 31.52
N VAL A 618 -38.37 2.47 30.86
CA VAL A 618 -38.30 3.83 31.39
C VAL A 618 -39.58 4.12 32.16
N SER A 619 -39.48 4.40 33.46
CA SER A 619 -40.60 4.82 34.30
C SER A 619 -41.10 6.21 33.88
N SER A 620 -42.37 6.30 33.50
CA SER A 620 -43.00 7.59 33.17
C SER A 620 -43.21 8.51 34.37
N ALA A 621 -43.02 8.03 35.61
CA ALA A 621 -43.21 8.84 36.82
C ALA A 621 -41.98 9.68 37.18
N ASN A 622 -40.78 9.21 36.83
CA ASN A 622 -39.52 9.81 37.26
C ASN A 622 -38.35 9.65 36.27
N GLY A 623 -38.56 9.02 35.11
CA GLY A 623 -37.54 8.80 34.09
C GLY A 623 -36.47 7.76 34.45
N ALA A 624 -36.61 7.09 35.60
CA ALA A 624 -35.66 6.05 36.02
C ALA A 624 -35.84 4.76 35.19
N LEU A 625 -34.76 3.98 35.07
CA LEU A 625 -34.81 2.65 34.48
C LEU A 625 -35.22 1.62 35.53
N THR A 626 -36.20 0.79 35.20
CA THR A 626 -36.66 -0.31 36.04
C THR A 626 -36.51 -1.63 35.29
N ALA A 627 -35.95 -2.64 35.95
CA ALA A 627 -35.70 -3.94 35.35
C ALA A 627 -37.00 -4.65 34.97
N ASN A 628 -37.09 -5.07 33.69
CA ASN A 628 -38.15 -5.91 33.15
C ASN A 628 -37.68 -6.49 31.80
N SER A 629 -37.51 -7.82 31.74
CA SER A 629 -36.98 -8.52 30.56
C SER A 629 -37.83 -8.40 29.30
N ASN A 630 -39.10 -8.01 29.41
CA ASN A 630 -40.00 -7.83 28.27
C ASN A 630 -39.75 -6.53 27.50
N TYR A 631 -38.90 -5.64 28.01
CA TYR A 631 -38.67 -4.31 27.48
C TYR A 631 -37.19 -3.98 27.28
N THR A 632 -36.96 -3.05 26.36
CA THR A 632 -35.68 -2.38 26.15
C THR A 632 -35.91 -0.88 26.27
N ALA A 633 -35.15 -0.21 27.12
CA ALA A 633 -35.17 1.23 27.23
C ALA A 633 -34.20 1.82 26.21
N THR A 634 -34.68 2.75 25.40
CA THR A 634 -33.83 3.50 24.46
C THR A 634 -32.75 4.34 25.18
N GLY A 635 -31.72 4.76 24.44
CA GLY A 635 -30.83 5.85 24.85
C GLY A 635 -31.55 7.20 24.94
N PHE A 636 -30.81 8.28 25.24
CA PHE A 636 -31.38 9.63 25.23
C PHE A 636 -31.50 10.14 23.79
N ILE A 637 -32.72 10.10 23.25
CA ILE A 637 -33.01 10.54 21.88
C ILE A 637 -33.20 12.06 21.85
N PRO A 638 -32.43 12.82 21.06
CA PRO A 638 -32.58 14.28 20.96
C PRO A 638 -33.95 14.69 20.42
N VAL A 639 -34.56 15.71 21.03
CA VAL A 639 -35.85 16.27 20.64
C VAL A 639 -35.86 17.79 20.81
N ASN A 640 -36.76 18.47 20.11
CA ASN A 640 -37.00 19.90 20.23
C ASN A 640 -38.29 20.13 21.03
N ALA A 641 -38.22 20.95 22.07
CA ALA A 641 -39.37 21.35 22.87
C ALA A 641 -40.48 21.95 21.97
N GLY A 642 -41.74 21.58 22.23
CA GLY A 642 -42.91 22.04 21.48
C GLY A 642 -43.19 21.26 20.20
N ASN A 643 -42.26 20.43 19.69
CA ASN A 643 -42.51 19.61 18.51
C ASN A 643 -43.32 18.35 18.84
N THR A 644 -44.12 17.92 17.87
CA THR A 644 -44.86 16.66 17.91
C THR A 644 -44.03 15.52 17.32
N TYR A 645 -44.13 14.34 17.93
CA TYR A 645 -43.40 13.13 17.57
C TYR A 645 -44.36 11.94 17.49
N ALA A 646 -44.14 11.07 16.50
CA ALA A 646 -44.84 9.80 16.35
C ALA A 646 -43.94 8.65 16.82
N ARG A 647 -44.54 7.68 17.53
CA ARG A 647 -43.91 6.43 17.97
C ARG A 647 -44.66 5.25 17.38
N SER A 648 -43.96 4.33 16.72
CA SER A 648 -44.58 3.16 16.06
C SER A 648 -45.25 2.21 17.07
N TYR A 649 -44.86 2.28 18.34
CA TYR A 649 -45.49 1.60 19.46
C TYR A 649 -45.59 2.53 20.68
N SER A 650 -46.76 2.56 21.33
CA SER A 650 -47.01 3.42 22.49
C SER A 650 -46.76 2.68 23.79
N ASN A 651 -45.69 3.06 24.50
CA ASN A 651 -45.40 2.56 25.85
C ASN A 651 -44.80 3.67 26.71
N GLN A 652 -44.39 3.37 27.94
CA GLN A 652 -43.87 4.37 28.86
C GLN A 652 -42.65 5.10 28.29
N MET A 653 -42.63 6.42 28.43
CA MET A 653 -41.51 7.28 28.07
C MET A 653 -41.36 8.44 29.05
N ALA A 654 -40.18 9.08 29.02
CA ALA A 654 -39.88 10.26 29.80
C ALA A 654 -39.14 11.31 28.96
N TRP A 655 -39.42 12.58 29.25
CA TRP A 655 -38.78 13.77 28.71
C TRP A 655 -37.73 14.29 29.68
N PHE A 656 -36.62 14.79 29.13
CA PHE A 656 -35.49 15.30 29.91
C PHE A 656 -35.00 16.63 29.35
N ASN A 657 -34.46 17.48 30.21
CA ASN A 657 -33.83 18.74 29.82
C ASN A 657 -32.41 18.51 29.26
N ALA A 658 -31.73 19.58 28.83
CA ALA A 658 -30.37 19.50 28.27
C ALA A 658 -29.33 18.90 29.24
N ALA A 659 -29.57 18.99 30.55
CA ALA A 659 -28.75 18.37 31.59
C ALA A 659 -29.15 16.90 31.90
N LYS A 660 -30.04 16.30 31.09
CA LYS A 660 -30.61 14.95 31.25
C LYS A 660 -31.39 14.76 32.55
N GLN A 661 -31.93 15.83 33.13
CA GLN A 661 -32.81 15.78 34.30
C GLN A 661 -34.26 15.58 33.83
N TYR A 662 -35.01 14.74 34.55
CA TYR A 662 -36.41 14.42 34.25
C TYR A 662 -37.30 15.66 34.28
N ILE A 663 -38.17 15.81 33.28
CA ILE A 663 -39.18 16.88 33.18
C ILE A 663 -40.56 16.31 33.45
N SER A 664 -40.97 15.33 32.65
CA SER A 664 -42.28 14.68 32.72
C SER A 664 -42.24 13.36 31.97
N GLY A 665 -43.24 12.49 32.13
CA GLY A 665 -43.34 11.25 31.38
C GLY A 665 -44.75 10.98 30.88
N GLN A 666 -44.83 10.01 29.97
CA GLN A 666 -46.04 9.60 29.29
C GLN A 666 -46.16 8.08 29.34
N GLY A 667 -47.36 7.58 29.58
CA GLY A 667 -47.68 6.16 29.60
C GLY A 667 -48.16 5.65 28.24
N SER A 668 -48.59 4.38 28.25
CA SER A 668 -49.14 3.71 27.07
C SER A 668 -50.52 4.25 26.65
N ALA A 669 -51.23 4.94 27.55
CA ALA A 669 -52.55 5.55 27.29
C ALA A 669 -52.49 6.88 26.52
N ASP A 670 -51.30 7.51 26.43
CA ASP A 670 -51.11 8.83 25.79
C ASP A 670 -51.05 8.77 24.24
N GLY A 671 -51.32 7.60 23.64
CA GLY A 671 -51.37 7.42 22.19
C GLY A 671 -50.01 7.45 21.50
N ALA A 672 -50.02 7.20 20.18
CA ALA A 672 -48.81 7.08 19.36
C ALA A 672 -48.19 8.43 18.96
N ILE A 673 -48.87 9.54 19.25
CA ILE A 673 -48.46 10.89 18.89
C ILE A 673 -48.31 11.70 20.18
N VAL A 674 -47.13 12.24 20.42
CA VAL A 674 -46.77 12.93 21.67
C VAL A 674 -46.11 14.26 21.37
N THR A 675 -46.34 15.28 22.20
CA THR A 675 -45.70 16.60 22.04
C THR A 675 -44.67 16.81 23.14
N ALA A 676 -43.45 17.20 22.75
CA ALA A 676 -42.38 17.46 23.70
C ALA A 676 -42.71 18.71 24.56
N PRO A 677 -42.67 18.63 25.90
CA PRO A 677 -42.99 19.76 26.78
C PRO A 677 -41.92 20.86 26.69
N ALA A 678 -42.24 22.06 27.19
CA ALA A 678 -41.29 23.16 27.26
C ALA A 678 -40.02 22.75 28.03
N GLY A 679 -38.84 23.07 27.47
CA GLY A 679 -37.55 22.73 28.06
C GLY A 679 -37.05 21.30 27.79
N ALA A 680 -37.82 20.46 27.10
CA ALA A 680 -37.37 19.14 26.67
C ALA A 680 -36.27 19.22 25.60
N ALA A 681 -35.16 18.53 25.84
CA ALA A 681 -34.06 18.36 24.91
C ALA A 681 -33.83 16.88 24.55
N TYR A 682 -34.29 15.96 25.39
CA TYR A 682 -34.19 14.52 25.15
C TYR A 682 -35.48 13.76 25.52
N ALA A 683 -35.69 12.62 24.88
CA ALA A 683 -36.69 11.63 25.23
C ALA A 683 -36.02 10.27 25.50
N ARG A 684 -36.57 9.47 26.41
CA ARG A 684 -36.28 8.03 26.51
C ARG A 684 -37.59 7.25 26.51
N LEU A 685 -37.67 6.24 25.67
CA LEU A 685 -38.83 5.39 25.47
C LEU A 685 -38.58 3.94 25.90
N SER A 686 -39.64 3.26 26.31
CA SER A 686 -39.69 1.82 26.54
C SER A 686 -40.19 1.12 25.27
N VAL A 687 -39.44 0.16 24.77
CA VAL A 687 -39.76 -0.60 23.55
C VAL A 687 -39.93 -2.06 23.94
N ALA A 688 -41.02 -2.71 23.52
CA ALA A 688 -41.19 -4.15 23.76
C ALA A 688 -40.08 -4.93 23.04
N ALA A 689 -39.49 -5.94 23.68
CA ALA A 689 -38.37 -6.70 23.13
C ALA A 689 -38.67 -7.29 21.74
N ALA A 690 -39.91 -7.74 21.51
CA ALA A 690 -40.37 -8.27 20.22
C ALA A 690 -40.50 -7.21 19.10
N SER A 691 -40.54 -5.92 19.45
CA SER A 691 -40.74 -4.80 18.52
C SER A 691 -39.49 -3.96 18.30
N LEU A 692 -38.36 -4.30 18.95
CA LEU A 692 -37.13 -3.49 18.91
C LEU A 692 -36.56 -3.34 17.50
N ALA A 693 -36.60 -4.41 16.69
CA ALA A 693 -36.04 -4.43 15.33
C ALA A 693 -36.83 -3.56 14.33
N THR A 694 -38.06 -3.17 14.67
CA THR A 694 -38.96 -2.37 13.82
C THR A 694 -39.47 -1.10 14.52
N PHE A 695 -38.87 -0.74 15.66
CA PHE A 695 -39.28 0.43 16.42
C PHE A 695 -38.81 1.72 15.71
N GLN A 696 -39.73 2.68 15.58
CA GLN A 696 -39.49 3.98 15.00
C GLN A 696 -40.03 5.07 15.91
N PHE A 697 -39.20 6.06 16.17
CA PHE A 697 -39.58 7.31 16.80
C PHE A 697 -39.23 8.44 15.83
N GLU A 698 -40.19 9.25 15.42
CA GLU A 698 -40.02 10.22 14.33
C GLU A 698 -40.69 11.56 14.65
N ALA A 699 -40.17 12.64 14.08
CA ALA A 699 -40.81 13.95 14.19
C ALA A 699 -42.03 14.02 13.26
N GLY A 700 -43.16 14.51 13.77
CA GLY A 700 -44.41 14.65 13.02
C GLY A 700 -45.63 14.11 13.77
N ALA A 701 -46.81 14.44 13.24
CA ALA A 701 -48.10 14.07 13.83
C ALA A 701 -48.70 12.77 13.27
N VAL A 702 -47.95 12.02 12.44
CA VAL A 702 -48.41 10.79 11.78
C VAL A 702 -47.29 9.76 11.84
N ALA A 703 -47.61 8.54 12.32
CA ALA A 703 -46.68 7.42 12.27
C ALA A 703 -46.61 6.85 10.85
N THR A 704 -45.40 6.56 10.39
CA THR A 704 -45.14 6.11 9.02
C THR A 704 -44.57 4.69 8.98
N ALA A 705 -44.48 4.10 7.78
CA ALA A 705 -43.87 2.79 7.59
C ALA A 705 -42.41 2.78 8.08
N TYR A 706 -41.99 1.66 8.67
CA TYR A 706 -40.67 1.53 9.29
C TYR A 706 -39.54 1.96 8.36
N ALA A 707 -38.73 2.90 8.85
CA ALA A 707 -37.44 3.26 8.28
C ALA A 707 -36.34 2.98 9.31
N ALA A 708 -35.25 2.35 8.88
CA ALA A 708 -34.07 2.18 9.73
C ALA A 708 -33.46 3.55 10.08
N TYR A 709 -32.82 3.65 11.25
CA TYR A 709 -32.04 4.82 11.64
C TYR A 709 -30.93 5.09 10.61
N ALA A 710 -30.89 6.30 10.06
CA ALA A 710 -29.88 6.72 9.08
C ALA A 710 -29.62 8.24 9.19
N PRO A 711 -28.37 8.72 9.34
CA PRO A 711 -28.07 10.14 9.29
C PRO A 711 -28.26 10.71 7.87
N VAL A 712 -28.87 11.89 7.73
CA VAL A 712 -29.14 12.59 6.46
C VAL A 712 -28.62 14.02 6.49
N ILE A 713 -28.19 14.52 5.33
CA ILE A 713 -27.77 15.92 5.16
C ILE A 713 -29.01 16.76 4.83
N ALA A 714 -29.25 17.83 5.60
CA ALA A 714 -30.38 18.72 5.37
C ALA A 714 -30.11 19.69 4.21
N LEU A 715 -30.63 19.36 3.03
CA LEU A 715 -30.45 20.14 1.78
C LEU A 715 -30.90 21.60 1.91
N ALA A 716 -31.90 21.87 2.77
CA ALA A 716 -32.47 23.19 3.00
C ALA A 716 -31.55 24.14 3.81
N ALA A 717 -30.48 23.63 4.44
CA ALA A 717 -29.50 24.44 5.16
C ALA A 717 -28.32 24.89 4.26
N LEU A 718 -28.31 24.50 2.98
CA LEU A 718 -27.28 24.87 2.03
C LEU A 718 -27.62 26.19 1.31
N PRO A 719 -26.63 27.01 0.92
CA PRO A 719 -26.86 28.22 0.12
C PRO A 719 -27.62 27.90 -1.18
N ALA A 720 -28.52 28.81 -1.61
CA ALA A 720 -29.44 28.57 -2.73
C ALA A 720 -28.76 28.14 -4.05
N ALA A 721 -27.53 28.60 -4.31
CA ALA A 721 -26.75 28.19 -5.48
C ALA A 721 -26.29 26.72 -5.41
N LEU A 722 -26.04 26.21 -4.21
CA LEU A 722 -25.64 24.82 -3.98
C LEU A 722 -26.86 23.89 -3.96
N ALA A 723 -27.99 24.37 -3.42
CA ALA A 723 -29.27 23.66 -3.48
C ALA A 723 -29.78 23.51 -4.93
N ALA A 724 -29.60 24.54 -5.78
CA ALA A 724 -29.96 24.51 -7.20
C ALA A 724 -29.06 23.60 -8.04
N LEU A 725 -27.80 23.41 -7.64
CA LEU A 725 -26.87 22.49 -8.29
C LEU A 725 -27.20 21.02 -7.96
N LEU A 726 -27.72 20.77 -6.75
CA LEU A 726 -28.12 19.45 -6.26
C LEU A 726 -29.54 19.04 -6.70
N SER A 727 -30.37 19.98 -7.15
CA SER A 727 -31.72 19.71 -7.67
C SER A 727 -31.76 19.21 -9.12
N ASN A 728 -30.65 19.33 -9.87
CA ASN A 728 -30.57 18.83 -11.25
C ASN A 728 -30.20 17.34 -11.28
N THR A 729 -31.24 16.52 -11.10
CA THR A 729 -31.44 15.15 -11.61
C THR A 729 -30.19 14.30 -11.88
N ALA A 730 -29.71 13.60 -10.84
CA ALA A 730 -29.12 12.25 -10.84
C ALA A 730 -28.58 11.88 -9.45
N LEU A 731 -28.34 12.87 -8.57
CA LEU A 731 -27.73 12.67 -7.24
C LEU A 731 -28.72 12.45 -6.09
N SER A 732 -30.03 12.49 -6.32
CA SER A 732 -31.05 12.42 -5.26
C SER A 732 -31.27 11.02 -4.67
N VAL A 733 -30.46 10.01 -5.01
CA VAL A 733 -30.59 8.62 -4.52
C VAL A 733 -29.27 8.09 -3.93
N LEU A 734 -28.49 8.96 -3.28
CA LEU A 734 -27.48 8.54 -2.32
C LEU A 734 -28.14 8.36 -0.94
N SER A 735 -29.08 7.41 -0.86
CA SER A 735 -29.52 6.87 0.43
C SER A 735 -28.48 5.86 0.93
N GLY A 736 -28.28 5.82 2.24
CA GLY A 736 -27.16 5.16 2.95
C GLY A 736 -26.97 3.65 2.79
N GLN A 737 -27.54 3.01 1.77
CA GLN A 737 -27.18 1.64 1.39
C GLN A 737 -25.90 1.55 0.54
N ALA A 738 -25.46 2.65 -0.12
CA ALA A 738 -24.25 2.65 -0.95
C ALA A 738 -22.94 2.88 -0.15
N LEU A 739 -23.00 2.92 1.18
CA LEU A 739 -21.89 3.27 2.06
C LEU A 739 -21.48 2.14 3.04
N GLN A 740 -21.97 0.90 2.86
CA GLN A 740 -21.41 -0.25 3.58
C GLN A 740 -20.32 -0.97 2.76
N GLU A 741 -19.41 -1.64 3.44
CA GLU A 741 -18.38 -2.49 2.81
C GLU A 741 -19.05 -3.52 1.87
N LYS A 742 -18.60 -3.60 0.61
CA LYS A 742 -19.14 -4.46 -0.49
C LYS A 742 -20.54 -4.13 -1.05
N SER A 743 -21.07 -2.92 -0.86
CA SER A 743 -22.47 -2.59 -1.18
C SER A 743 -22.76 -1.99 -2.58
N VAL A 744 -21.95 -2.30 -3.61
CA VAL A 744 -22.35 -1.99 -5.00
C VAL A 744 -23.23 -3.14 -5.52
N PRO A 745 -24.58 -3.02 -5.58
CA PRO A 745 -25.39 -4.04 -6.22
C PRO A 745 -25.07 -4.09 -7.72
N ILE A 746 -25.13 -5.28 -8.31
CA ILE A 746 -24.78 -5.52 -9.71
C ILE A 746 -25.57 -4.64 -10.70
N SER A 747 -26.78 -4.23 -10.32
CA SER A 747 -27.62 -3.30 -11.09
C SER A 747 -27.04 -1.89 -11.22
N LYS A 748 -25.93 -1.60 -10.52
CA LYS A 748 -25.19 -0.33 -10.57
C LYS A 748 -23.81 -0.44 -11.23
N VAL A 749 -23.42 -1.62 -11.73
CA VAL A 749 -22.17 -1.81 -12.49
C VAL A 749 -22.49 -2.13 -13.94
N THR A 750 -22.20 -1.21 -14.85
CA THR A 750 -22.43 -1.35 -16.30
C THR A 750 -21.43 -2.28 -17.00
N PHE A 751 -20.45 -2.84 -16.27
CA PHE A 751 -19.36 -3.66 -16.80
C PHE A 751 -19.45 -5.15 -16.44
N ALA A 752 -20.49 -5.56 -15.71
CA ALA A 752 -20.79 -6.96 -15.43
C ALA A 752 -22.03 -7.40 -16.22
N ASN A 753 -21.86 -8.39 -17.08
CA ASN A 753 -22.93 -9.00 -17.85
C ASN A 753 -23.56 -10.12 -17.03
N ALA A 754 -24.88 -10.19 -16.98
CA ALA A 754 -25.56 -11.36 -16.42
C ALA A 754 -25.18 -12.61 -17.24
N SER A 755 -25.02 -13.75 -16.58
CA SER A 755 -24.88 -15.03 -17.29
C SER A 755 -26.17 -15.29 -18.09
N ARG A 756 -26.08 -16.22 -19.04
CA ARG A 756 -27.20 -16.53 -19.93
C ARG A 756 -28.44 -16.98 -19.15
N ASN A 757 -28.24 -17.63 -18.01
CA ASN A 757 -29.33 -18.04 -17.13
C ASN A 757 -29.73 -16.88 -16.21
N LEU A 758 -30.96 -16.41 -16.34
CA LEU A 758 -31.56 -15.33 -15.59
C LEU A 758 -32.19 -15.80 -14.26
N PHE A 759 -32.31 -17.11 -14.04
CA PHE A 759 -32.89 -17.65 -12.82
C PHE A 759 -31.84 -17.84 -11.72
N ASN A 760 -31.93 -17.05 -10.64
CA ASN A 760 -31.12 -17.26 -9.44
C ASN A 760 -31.78 -18.26 -8.47
N PRO A 761 -31.24 -19.48 -8.28
CA PRO A 761 -31.79 -20.44 -7.33
C PRO A 761 -31.61 -20.01 -5.86
N GLY A 762 -30.74 -19.05 -5.58
CA GLY A 762 -30.49 -18.51 -4.23
C GLY A 762 -31.34 -17.29 -3.87
N ASP A 763 -32.26 -16.85 -4.74
CA ASP A 763 -33.12 -15.71 -4.43
C ASP A 763 -34.04 -15.99 -3.23
N ALA A 764 -34.12 -15.04 -2.30
CA ALA A 764 -34.86 -15.21 -1.04
C ALA A 764 -36.38 -15.40 -1.23
N ASP A 765 -36.92 -15.07 -2.41
CA ASP A 765 -38.30 -15.29 -2.79
C ASP A 765 -38.53 -16.55 -3.63
N VAL A 766 -37.52 -17.40 -3.85
CA VAL A 766 -37.72 -18.77 -4.33
C VAL A 766 -38.55 -19.53 -3.29
N ALA A 767 -39.62 -20.18 -3.75
CA ALA A 767 -40.58 -20.85 -2.87
C ALA A 767 -40.62 -22.36 -3.15
N PRO A 768 -39.82 -23.17 -2.42
CA PRO A 768 -39.92 -24.62 -2.47
C PRO A 768 -41.31 -25.11 -2.06
N GLY A 769 -41.76 -26.21 -2.67
CA GLY A 769 -43.06 -26.82 -2.40
C GLY A 769 -44.25 -26.01 -2.91
N ASN A 770 -44.03 -25.14 -3.90
CA ASN A 770 -45.06 -24.31 -4.51
C ASN A 770 -44.89 -24.28 -6.03
N TYR A 771 -45.98 -24.08 -6.76
CA TYR A 771 -45.97 -23.69 -8.17
C TYR A 771 -46.64 -22.33 -8.36
N VAL A 772 -46.32 -21.62 -9.44
CA VAL A 772 -47.01 -20.38 -9.80
C VAL A 772 -48.20 -20.69 -10.71
N SER A 773 -49.39 -20.22 -10.33
CA SER A 773 -50.61 -20.38 -11.14
C SER A 773 -50.56 -19.45 -12.35
N SER A 774 -50.68 -20.01 -13.55
CA SER A 774 -50.73 -19.21 -14.79
C SER A 774 -52.00 -18.36 -14.92
N GLY A 775 -53.07 -18.67 -14.17
CA GLY A 775 -54.33 -17.93 -14.21
C GLY A 775 -54.39 -16.70 -13.30
N SER A 776 -53.55 -16.65 -12.26
CA SER A 776 -53.61 -15.59 -11.24
C SER A 776 -52.24 -15.03 -10.82
N GLY A 777 -51.14 -15.68 -11.19
CA GLY A 777 -49.81 -15.35 -10.72
C GLY A 777 -49.59 -15.63 -9.23
N ALA A 778 -50.56 -16.25 -8.54
CA ALA A 778 -50.42 -16.62 -7.13
C ALA A 778 -49.63 -17.93 -6.98
N LEU A 779 -48.95 -18.09 -5.85
CA LEU A 779 -48.30 -19.34 -5.49
C LEU A 779 -49.33 -20.32 -4.91
N THR A 780 -49.26 -21.58 -5.33
CA THR A 780 -50.11 -22.66 -4.82
C THR A 780 -49.23 -23.81 -4.35
N ALA A 781 -49.53 -24.37 -3.18
CA ALA A 781 -48.73 -25.42 -2.56
C ALA A 781 -48.75 -26.72 -3.37
N ASN A 782 -47.57 -27.25 -3.68
CA ASN A 782 -47.34 -28.58 -4.24
C ASN A 782 -45.86 -28.98 -4.03
N ALA A 783 -45.63 -30.03 -3.24
CA ALA A 783 -44.28 -30.46 -2.84
C ALA A 783 -43.37 -30.88 -4.00
N ASN A 784 -43.93 -31.20 -5.18
CA ASN A 784 -43.16 -31.62 -6.35
C ASN A 784 -42.55 -30.47 -7.14
N TYR A 785 -42.88 -29.22 -6.78
CA TYR A 785 -42.48 -28.03 -7.52
C TYR A 785 -41.80 -26.98 -6.65
N VAL A 786 -41.03 -26.14 -7.32
CA VAL A 786 -40.43 -24.93 -6.80
C VAL A 786 -40.87 -23.79 -7.70
N ALA A 787 -41.42 -22.73 -7.10
CA ALA A 787 -41.68 -21.49 -7.81
C ALA A 787 -40.43 -20.61 -7.72
N THR A 788 -39.97 -20.09 -8.86
CA THR A 788 -38.80 -19.20 -8.88
C THR A 788 -39.08 -17.89 -8.11
N GLY A 789 -38.01 -17.15 -7.80
CA GLY A 789 -38.13 -15.73 -7.48
C GLY A 789 -38.70 -14.91 -8.64
N PHE A 790 -38.93 -13.61 -8.41
CA PHE A 790 -39.28 -12.68 -9.49
C PHE A 790 -38.07 -12.38 -10.37
N ILE A 791 -38.02 -13.02 -11.55
CA ILE A 791 -36.93 -12.89 -12.51
C ILE A 791 -37.15 -11.65 -13.38
N PRO A 792 -36.21 -10.69 -13.45
CA PRO A 792 -36.34 -9.50 -14.29
C PRO A 792 -36.42 -9.84 -15.78
N VAL A 793 -37.33 -9.19 -16.50
CA VAL A 793 -37.52 -9.37 -17.96
C VAL A 793 -37.82 -8.05 -18.65
N VAL A 794 -37.59 -8.02 -19.96
CA VAL A 794 -37.85 -6.87 -20.83
C VAL A 794 -39.08 -7.17 -21.68
N ALA A 795 -40.11 -6.32 -21.58
CA ALA A 795 -41.32 -6.44 -22.37
C ALA A 795 -41.02 -6.54 -23.88
N GLY A 796 -41.72 -7.42 -24.59
CA GLY A 796 -41.52 -7.68 -26.02
C GLY A 796 -40.34 -8.59 -26.36
N THR A 797 -39.52 -8.98 -25.38
CA THR A 797 -38.38 -9.90 -25.60
C THR A 797 -38.84 -11.35 -25.54
N THR A 798 -38.30 -12.19 -26.44
CA THR A 798 -38.51 -13.63 -26.45
C THR A 798 -37.53 -14.32 -25.50
N TYR A 799 -38.05 -15.23 -24.68
CA TYR A 799 -37.31 -15.99 -23.68
C TYR A 799 -37.50 -17.49 -23.89
N ALA A 800 -36.48 -18.27 -23.59
CA ALA A 800 -36.51 -19.72 -23.56
C ALA A 800 -36.37 -20.25 -22.14
N ARG A 801 -37.02 -21.39 -21.87
CA ARG A 801 -37.02 -22.10 -20.58
C ARG A 801 -36.65 -23.57 -20.80
N SER A 802 -35.64 -24.07 -20.08
CA SER A 802 -35.18 -25.47 -20.22
C SER A 802 -36.19 -26.49 -19.69
N PHE A 803 -37.12 -26.05 -18.84
CA PHE A 803 -38.28 -26.82 -18.39
C PHE A 803 -39.56 -26.01 -18.63
N ALA A 804 -40.40 -26.46 -19.56
CA ALA A 804 -41.66 -25.79 -19.87
C ALA A 804 -42.76 -26.21 -18.89
N ASN A 805 -43.13 -25.29 -18.00
CA ASN A 805 -44.26 -25.45 -17.08
C ASN A 805 -44.96 -24.11 -16.85
N GLN A 806 -45.88 -24.03 -15.89
CA GLN A 806 -46.64 -22.81 -15.64
C GLN A 806 -45.72 -21.63 -15.31
N MET A 807 -46.02 -20.45 -15.87
CA MET A 807 -45.34 -19.20 -15.55
C MET A 807 -46.33 -18.04 -15.50
N ALA A 808 -45.91 -16.94 -14.88
CA ALA A 808 -46.68 -15.71 -14.81
C ALA A 808 -45.77 -14.50 -15.05
N TRP A 809 -46.33 -13.48 -15.72
CA TRP A 809 -45.71 -12.19 -15.97
C TRP A 809 -46.28 -11.13 -15.02
N TYR A 810 -45.44 -10.19 -14.60
CA TYR A 810 -45.78 -9.16 -13.64
C TYR A 810 -45.24 -7.80 -14.05
N THR A 811 -45.91 -6.74 -13.61
CA THR A 811 -45.47 -5.35 -13.75
C THR A 811 -44.28 -5.03 -12.84
N ALA A 812 -43.67 -3.85 -12.98
CA ALA A 812 -42.60 -3.39 -12.08
C ALA A 812 -43.03 -3.34 -10.60
N GLY A 813 -44.34 -3.18 -10.32
CA GLY A 813 -44.92 -3.27 -8.98
C GLY A 813 -45.26 -4.70 -8.53
N LYS A 814 -44.81 -5.73 -9.25
CA LYS A 814 -45.09 -7.17 -9.01
C LYS A 814 -46.58 -7.54 -9.08
N VAL A 815 -47.38 -6.77 -9.83
CA VAL A 815 -48.80 -7.06 -10.09
C VAL A 815 -48.91 -7.99 -11.30
N PHE A 816 -49.72 -9.06 -11.19
CA PHE A 816 -49.94 -10.04 -12.27
C PHE A 816 -50.49 -9.39 -13.54
N ILE A 817 -49.94 -9.77 -14.69
CA ILE A 817 -50.37 -9.31 -16.03
C ILE A 817 -51.09 -10.45 -16.76
N SER A 818 -50.40 -11.56 -16.94
CA SER A 818 -50.89 -12.76 -17.63
C SER A 818 -49.98 -13.93 -17.28
N GLY A 819 -50.41 -15.16 -17.56
CA GLY A 819 -49.56 -16.33 -17.39
C GLY A 819 -49.64 -17.28 -18.56
N GLN A 820 -48.73 -18.23 -18.55
CA GLN A 820 -48.63 -19.27 -19.57
C GLN A 820 -48.64 -20.64 -18.91
N SER A 821 -49.32 -21.56 -19.59
CA SER A 821 -49.52 -22.94 -19.21
C SER A 821 -48.36 -23.83 -19.66
N THR A 822 -48.46 -25.11 -19.34
CA THR A 822 -47.58 -26.18 -19.86
C THR A 822 -47.70 -26.38 -21.37
N ALA A 823 -48.79 -25.92 -22.01
CA ALA A 823 -49.03 -26.07 -23.45
C ALA A 823 -48.30 -25.03 -24.31
N ASP A 824 -47.82 -23.93 -23.72
CA ASP A 824 -47.22 -22.79 -24.43
C ASP A 824 -45.76 -23.02 -24.85
N GLY A 825 -45.25 -24.25 -24.73
CA GLY A 825 -43.92 -24.62 -25.19
C GLY A 825 -42.76 -24.01 -24.38
N ALA A 826 -41.54 -24.27 -24.82
CA ALA A 826 -40.32 -23.83 -24.12
C ALA A 826 -39.88 -22.40 -24.46
N VAL A 827 -40.58 -21.71 -25.36
CA VAL A 827 -40.20 -20.38 -25.88
C VAL A 827 -41.40 -19.46 -25.83
N VAL A 828 -41.23 -18.31 -25.18
CA VAL A 828 -42.31 -17.46 -24.71
C VAL A 828 -41.93 -15.99 -24.91
N THR A 829 -42.86 -15.11 -25.26
CA THR A 829 -42.56 -13.67 -25.44
C THR A 829 -43.19 -12.87 -24.32
N ALA A 830 -42.40 -12.02 -23.67
CA ALA A 830 -42.87 -11.18 -22.57
C ALA A 830 -43.92 -10.17 -23.08
N PRO A 831 -45.12 -10.09 -22.48
CA PRO A 831 -46.17 -9.18 -22.91
C PRO A 831 -45.80 -7.71 -22.59
N ALA A 832 -46.51 -6.77 -23.22
CA ALA A 832 -46.34 -5.35 -22.93
C ALA A 832 -46.53 -5.04 -21.43
N GLY A 833 -45.62 -4.26 -20.85
CA GLY A 833 -45.65 -3.90 -19.43
C GLY A 833 -45.05 -4.95 -18.48
N ALA A 834 -44.60 -6.10 -18.98
CA ALA A 834 -43.89 -7.09 -18.17
C ALA A 834 -42.50 -6.59 -17.77
N ALA A 835 -42.24 -6.60 -16.46
CA ALA A 835 -40.94 -6.31 -15.87
C ALA A 835 -40.38 -7.52 -15.10
N PHE A 836 -41.24 -8.46 -14.70
CA PHE A 836 -40.82 -9.69 -14.02
C PHE A 836 -41.57 -10.92 -14.54
N ALA A 837 -40.93 -12.08 -14.44
CA ALA A 837 -41.53 -13.39 -14.62
C ALA A 837 -41.35 -14.24 -13.35
N ARG A 838 -42.29 -15.14 -13.08
CA ARG A 838 -42.08 -16.28 -12.16
C ARG A 838 -42.44 -17.56 -12.87
N LEU A 839 -41.68 -18.62 -12.64
CA LEU A 839 -41.83 -19.90 -13.32
C LEU A 839 -41.98 -21.03 -12.30
N THR A 840 -42.66 -22.09 -12.74
CA THR A 840 -42.76 -23.37 -12.02
C THR A 840 -41.68 -24.31 -12.52
N VAL A 841 -40.90 -24.88 -11.60
CA VAL A 841 -39.84 -25.83 -11.89
C VAL A 841 -40.08 -27.09 -11.08
N SER A 842 -39.91 -28.28 -11.64
CA SER A 842 -39.98 -29.51 -10.83
C SER A 842 -38.77 -29.60 -9.90
N THR A 843 -38.94 -30.20 -8.73
CA THR A 843 -37.83 -30.41 -7.78
C THR A 843 -36.66 -31.19 -8.41
N ALA A 844 -36.95 -32.11 -9.33
CA ALA A 844 -35.94 -32.88 -10.06
C ALA A 844 -35.19 -32.07 -11.14
N ALA A 845 -35.81 -31.03 -11.71
CA ALA A 845 -35.20 -30.21 -12.75
C ALA A 845 -34.53 -28.93 -12.21
N LEU A 846 -34.69 -28.62 -10.92
CA LEU A 846 -34.23 -27.37 -10.32
C LEU A 846 -32.72 -27.15 -10.46
N ALA A 847 -31.92 -28.20 -10.27
CA ALA A 847 -30.46 -28.12 -10.31
C ALA A 847 -29.89 -27.76 -11.69
N THR A 848 -30.68 -27.93 -12.75
CA THR A 848 -30.31 -27.68 -14.15
C THR A 848 -31.30 -26.76 -14.86
N PHE A 849 -32.14 -26.04 -14.10
CA PHE A 849 -33.13 -25.15 -14.67
C PHE A 849 -32.52 -23.85 -15.18
N GLN A 850 -32.88 -23.47 -16.40
CA GLN A 850 -32.42 -22.26 -17.05
C GLN A 850 -33.59 -21.51 -17.67
N PHE A 851 -33.60 -20.20 -17.43
CA PHE A 851 -34.48 -19.25 -18.08
C PHE A 851 -33.61 -18.17 -18.73
N GLU A 852 -33.76 -17.91 -20.02
CA GLU A 852 -32.81 -17.12 -20.79
C GLU A 852 -33.49 -16.32 -21.90
N ALA A 853 -32.89 -15.21 -22.34
CA ALA A 853 -33.36 -14.50 -23.53
C ALA A 853 -32.94 -15.26 -24.80
N GLY A 854 -33.87 -15.49 -25.72
CA GLY A 854 -33.61 -16.22 -26.95
C GLY A 854 -34.80 -17.04 -27.45
N SER A 855 -34.65 -17.58 -28.67
CA SER A 855 -35.70 -18.31 -29.38
C SER A 855 -35.62 -19.83 -29.25
N ALA A 856 -34.71 -20.37 -28.43
CA ALA A 856 -34.57 -21.80 -28.15
C ALA A 856 -33.81 -22.02 -26.83
N PRO A 857 -34.15 -23.07 -26.03
CA PRO A 857 -33.37 -23.42 -24.84
C PRO A 857 -31.96 -23.89 -25.23
N THR A 858 -30.96 -23.46 -24.46
CA THR A 858 -29.56 -23.87 -24.60
C THR A 858 -29.13 -24.80 -23.48
N SER A 859 -27.94 -25.40 -23.61
CA SER A 859 -27.35 -26.23 -22.55
C SER A 859 -27.24 -25.43 -21.25
N TYR A 860 -27.44 -26.11 -20.12
CA TYR A 860 -27.45 -25.48 -18.80
C TYR A 860 -26.16 -24.72 -18.50
N VAL A 861 -26.32 -23.46 -18.09
CA VAL A 861 -25.29 -22.59 -17.52
C VAL A 861 -25.80 -22.10 -16.18
N ALA A 862 -24.96 -22.14 -15.16
CA ALA A 862 -25.33 -21.64 -13.83
C ALA A 862 -25.63 -20.13 -13.86
N PHE A 863 -26.55 -19.68 -13.02
CA PHE A 863 -26.77 -18.27 -12.77
C PHE A 863 -25.50 -17.64 -12.19
N GLY A 864 -25.12 -16.49 -12.72
CA GLY A 864 -23.94 -15.75 -12.29
C GLY A 864 -23.79 -14.44 -13.06
N TYR A 865 -22.70 -13.73 -12.82
CA TYR A 865 -22.33 -12.54 -13.57
C TYR A 865 -20.94 -12.73 -14.14
N THR A 866 -20.76 -12.45 -15.42
CA THR A 866 -19.43 -12.43 -16.07
C THR A 866 -19.01 -10.98 -16.23
N ILE A 867 -17.79 -10.64 -15.83
CA ILE A 867 -17.22 -9.33 -16.15
C ILE A 867 -16.74 -9.40 -17.59
N ASP A 868 -17.06 -8.38 -18.40
CA ASP A 868 -16.47 -8.27 -19.73
C ASP A 868 -14.94 -8.18 -19.57
N PRO A 869 -14.15 -9.15 -20.10
CA PRO A 869 -12.69 -9.13 -19.97
C PRO A 869 -12.04 -7.89 -20.58
N SER A 870 -12.73 -7.20 -21.50
CA SER A 870 -12.29 -5.92 -22.08
C SER A 870 -12.54 -4.72 -21.16
N ALA A 871 -13.44 -4.86 -20.18
CA ALA A 871 -13.70 -3.87 -19.13
C ALA A 871 -12.84 -4.11 -17.86
N LEU A 872 -12.21 -5.28 -17.76
CA LEU A 872 -11.09 -5.49 -16.84
C LEU A 872 -9.83 -4.91 -17.50
N PRO A 873 -8.96 -4.19 -16.76
CA PRO A 873 -7.60 -3.98 -17.23
C PRO A 873 -7.04 -5.37 -17.55
N ALA A 874 -6.45 -5.53 -18.73
CA ALA A 874 -5.83 -6.78 -19.16
C ALA A 874 -5.07 -7.37 -17.97
N SER A 875 -5.36 -8.63 -17.64
CA SER A 875 -4.77 -9.33 -16.49
C SER A 875 -3.30 -8.93 -16.38
N PRO A 876 -2.79 -8.54 -15.19
CA PRO A 876 -1.36 -8.33 -15.06
C PRO A 876 -0.71 -9.63 -15.53
N PRO A 877 0.29 -9.56 -16.41
CA PRO A 877 0.88 -10.75 -17.00
C PRO A 877 1.23 -11.71 -15.85
N SER A 878 0.94 -13.00 -16.05
CA SER A 878 1.27 -14.10 -15.14
C SER A 878 2.79 -14.29 -14.92
N ASN A 879 3.58 -13.26 -15.26
CA ASN A 879 5.03 -13.18 -15.18
C ASN A 879 5.39 -12.04 -14.22
N ALA A 880 4.87 -12.09 -12.99
CA ALA A 880 5.53 -11.43 -11.86
C ALA A 880 6.78 -12.27 -11.53
N PRO A 881 7.81 -12.23 -12.39
CA PRO A 881 8.94 -11.36 -12.09
C PRO A 881 9.72 -10.86 -13.33
N GLN A 882 9.17 -10.07 -14.26
CA GLN A 882 10.02 -9.52 -15.37
C GLN A 882 9.79 -8.06 -15.81
N VAL A 883 8.89 -7.31 -15.18
CA VAL A 883 8.87 -5.83 -15.38
C VAL A 883 10.16 -5.17 -14.88
N ASN A 884 10.97 -5.94 -14.15
CA ASN A 884 12.18 -5.52 -13.50
C ASN A 884 13.49 -6.01 -14.15
N GLU A 885 13.49 -6.39 -15.43
CA GLU A 885 14.74 -6.68 -16.19
C GLU A 885 14.90 -5.89 -17.51
N ALA A 886 13.82 -5.47 -18.18
CA ALA A 886 13.94 -4.72 -19.45
C ALA A 886 14.35 -3.25 -19.30
N LEU A 887 14.00 -2.59 -18.18
CA LEU A 887 14.52 -1.26 -17.81
C LEU A 887 16.00 -1.27 -17.37
N TYR A 888 16.61 -2.45 -17.25
CA TYR A 888 17.84 -2.70 -16.49
C TYR A 888 19.06 -2.87 -17.38
N ALA A 889 18.85 -3.18 -18.66
CA ALA A 889 19.88 -3.14 -19.69
C ALA A 889 20.30 -1.69 -20.08
N ALA A 890 19.61 -0.67 -19.56
CA ALA A 890 19.83 0.75 -19.86
C ALA A 890 20.59 1.54 -18.76
N GLY A 891 21.11 0.87 -17.73
CA GLY A 891 21.95 1.52 -16.70
C GLY A 891 21.21 2.43 -15.70
N GLN A 892 19.89 2.29 -15.56
CA GLN A 892 19.08 3.05 -14.60
C GLN A 892 19.07 2.40 -13.19
N PRO A 893 18.94 3.19 -12.11
CA PRO A 893 18.98 2.68 -10.74
C PRO A 893 17.83 1.71 -10.43
N LYS A 894 18.15 0.65 -9.67
CA LYS A 894 17.24 -0.43 -9.31
C LYS A 894 16.41 0.05 -8.11
N GLY A 895 15.16 0.46 -8.35
CA GLY A 895 14.27 1.11 -7.37
C GLY A 895 14.27 0.52 -5.94
N LEU A 896 13.95 1.38 -4.96
CA LEU A 896 14.23 1.20 -3.52
C LEU A 896 13.87 -0.19 -2.98
N LEU A 897 12.72 -0.73 -3.36
CA LEU A 897 12.23 -2.03 -2.90
C LEU A 897 12.08 -3.01 -4.07
N TYR A 898 12.45 -4.26 -3.81
CA TYR A 898 12.23 -5.39 -4.69
C TYR A 898 11.50 -6.50 -3.93
N MET A 899 10.44 -7.03 -4.54
CA MET A 899 9.55 -8.04 -3.96
C MET A 899 9.01 -7.73 -2.53
N PRO A 900 8.52 -6.50 -2.25
CA PRO A 900 8.00 -6.14 -0.92
C PRO A 900 6.77 -6.94 -0.49
N GLU A 901 6.08 -7.62 -1.42
CA GLU A 901 5.01 -8.57 -1.16
C GLU A 901 5.48 -9.85 -0.43
N ARG A 902 6.80 -10.11 -0.39
CA ARG A 902 7.38 -11.24 0.35
C ARG A 902 7.41 -11.03 1.86
N LEU A 903 7.20 -9.79 2.33
CA LEU A 903 7.08 -9.43 3.74
C LEU A 903 5.64 -9.60 4.28
N ARG A 904 4.97 -10.67 3.85
CA ARG A 904 3.53 -10.87 4.09
C ARG A 904 3.19 -11.09 5.56
N ALA A 905 3.96 -11.91 6.27
CA ALA A 905 3.66 -12.25 7.66
C ALA A 905 3.88 -11.01 8.53
N THR A 906 4.98 -10.29 8.27
CA THR A 906 5.29 -8.99 8.85
C THR A 906 4.12 -8.03 8.69
N LYS A 907 3.67 -7.80 7.46
CA LYS A 907 2.55 -6.89 7.15
C LYS A 907 1.25 -7.31 7.80
N MET A 908 0.93 -8.61 7.82
CA MET A 908 -0.28 -9.13 8.46
C MET A 908 -0.29 -8.88 9.98
N VAL A 909 0.84 -9.09 10.65
CA VAL A 909 0.91 -8.91 12.11
C VAL A 909 0.93 -7.43 12.48
N LEU A 910 1.62 -6.58 11.72
CA LEU A 910 1.54 -5.13 11.91
C LEU A 910 0.10 -4.60 11.70
N ALA A 911 -0.64 -5.13 10.72
CA ALA A 911 -2.06 -4.81 10.54
C ALA A 911 -2.89 -5.26 11.76
N LYS A 912 -2.62 -6.44 12.32
CA LYS A 912 -3.27 -6.93 13.55
C LYS A 912 -2.97 -6.04 14.75
N LEU A 913 -1.72 -5.62 14.94
CA LEU A 913 -1.32 -4.69 16.00
C LEU A 913 -2.04 -3.35 15.87
N ASN A 914 -2.25 -2.87 14.65
CA ASN A 914 -3.09 -1.69 14.40
C ASN A 914 -4.55 -1.91 14.79
N PHE A 915 -5.14 -3.09 14.50
CA PHE A 915 -6.49 -3.41 14.96
C PHE A 915 -6.58 -3.45 16.49
N LEU A 916 -5.62 -4.06 17.17
CA LEU A 916 -5.52 -4.05 18.65
C LEU A 916 -5.46 -2.64 19.20
N LYS A 917 -4.55 -1.80 18.67
CA LYS A 917 -4.37 -0.41 19.11
C LYS A 917 -5.63 0.44 18.89
N ARG A 918 -6.43 0.11 17.88
CA ARG A 918 -7.72 0.75 17.59
C ARG A 918 -8.91 0.12 18.33
N GLY A 919 -8.69 -0.88 19.18
CA GLY A 919 -9.76 -1.58 19.90
C GLY A 919 -10.66 -2.47 19.03
N LEU A 920 -10.22 -2.78 17.80
CA LEU A 920 -10.93 -3.63 16.82
C LEU A 920 -10.58 -5.12 16.97
N SER A 921 -9.60 -5.45 17.81
CA SER A 921 -9.23 -6.82 18.17
C SER A 921 -8.82 -6.87 19.63
N THR A 922 -9.07 -8.00 20.28
CA THR A 922 -8.59 -8.32 21.64
C THR A 922 -7.46 -9.36 21.63
N ASP A 923 -7.10 -9.88 20.46
CA ASP A 923 -6.15 -10.97 20.33
C ASP A 923 -4.73 -10.43 20.47
N ALA A 924 -4.16 -10.52 21.67
CA ALA A 924 -2.79 -10.10 21.94
C ALA A 924 -1.81 -10.65 20.89
N ALA A 925 -0.87 -9.81 20.46
CA ALA A 925 0.12 -10.15 19.46
C ALA A 925 1.40 -9.35 19.70
N THR A 926 2.53 -9.91 19.29
CA THR A 926 3.79 -9.19 19.21
C THR A 926 4.40 -9.36 17.83
N TRP A 927 5.17 -8.37 17.40
CA TRP A 927 5.96 -8.43 16.17
C TRP A 927 7.42 -8.17 16.49
N GLY A 928 8.29 -9.04 15.98
CA GLY A 928 9.72 -8.97 16.22
C GLY A 928 10.50 -8.70 14.93
N SER A 929 11.56 -7.90 15.02
CA SER A 929 12.55 -7.79 13.95
C SER A 929 13.98 -7.98 14.44
N LEU A 930 14.77 -8.74 13.69
CA LEU A 930 16.18 -9.03 13.93
C LEU A 930 16.98 -8.34 12.84
N HIS A 931 17.69 -7.28 13.22
CA HIS A 931 18.49 -6.46 12.32
C HIS A 931 19.95 -6.90 12.39
N VAL A 932 20.33 -7.78 11.48
CA VAL A 932 21.66 -8.39 11.35
C VAL A 932 22.51 -7.52 10.43
N GLY A 933 23.62 -6.98 10.92
CA GLY A 933 24.44 -6.12 10.09
C GLY A 933 25.75 -5.67 10.70
N ASP A 934 26.30 -4.60 10.15
CA ASP A 934 27.61 -4.10 10.55
C ASP A 934 27.57 -2.87 11.47
N SER A 935 28.53 -1.96 11.32
CA SER A 935 28.59 -0.71 12.06
C SER A 935 27.35 0.15 11.84
N TYR A 936 26.71 0.08 10.67
CA TYR A 936 25.48 0.84 10.38
C TYR A 936 24.38 0.51 11.39
N MET A 937 24.28 -0.75 11.80
CA MET A 937 23.31 -1.24 12.78
C MET A 937 23.86 -1.28 14.21
N ALA A 938 25.18 -1.37 14.42
CA ALA A 938 25.75 -1.52 15.76
C ALA A 938 25.44 -0.33 16.69
N SER A 939 25.49 0.90 16.15
CA SER A 939 25.26 2.13 16.92
C SER A 939 23.82 2.61 16.81
N ALA A 940 23.07 2.56 17.92
CA ALA A 940 21.65 2.88 17.92
C ALA A 940 21.29 4.29 17.38
N PRO A 941 22.03 5.37 17.70
CA PRO A 941 21.72 6.72 17.21
C PRO A 941 21.81 6.88 15.68
N ARG A 942 22.51 5.96 14.98
CA ARG A 942 22.67 6.02 13.52
C ARG A 942 21.34 5.90 12.81
N TRP A 943 20.49 4.95 13.19
CA TRP A 943 19.11 4.87 12.66
C TRP A 943 18.22 3.93 13.49
N MET A 944 18.79 2.87 14.04
CA MET A 944 18.06 1.82 14.78
C MET A 944 17.20 2.35 15.93
N GLN A 945 17.64 3.39 16.65
CA GLN A 945 16.83 4.00 17.70
C GLN A 945 15.56 4.65 17.15
N LYS A 946 15.68 5.37 16.02
CA LYS A 946 14.54 6.03 15.36
C LYS A 946 13.56 5.00 14.81
N TYR A 947 14.09 3.96 14.18
CA TYR A 947 13.30 2.83 13.71
C TYR A 947 12.55 2.17 14.87
N ALA A 948 13.25 1.83 15.95
CA ALA A 948 12.62 1.16 17.09
C ALA A 948 11.57 2.00 17.79
N MET A 949 11.85 3.28 18.05
CA MET A 949 10.87 4.20 18.62
C MET A 949 9.65 4.32 17.71
N SER A 950 9.84 4.52 16.40
CA SER A 950 8.71 4.67 15.46
C SER A 950 7.82 3.41 15.42
N MET A 951 8.42 2.23 15.27
CA MET A 951 7.66 0.98 15.23
C MET A 951 6.93 0.71 16.56
N GLN A 952 7.54 1.05 17.69
CA GLN A 952 6.94 0.84 19.00
C GLN A 952 5.86 1.87 19.35
N ASP A 953 6.03 3.12 18.90
CA ASP A 953 5.03 4.16 19.07
C ASP A 953 3.81 3.87 18.18
N ASP A 954 4.02 3.41 16.94
CA ASP A 954 2.96 3.14 15.98
C ASP A 954 2.20 1.84 16.29
N TYR A 955 2.89 0.78 16.70
CA TYR A 955 2.30 -0.56 16.85
C TYR A 955 2.25 -1.09 18.29
N GLY A 956 2.68 -0.30 19.27
CA GLY A 956 2.77 -0.70 20.68
C GLY A 956 4.18 -1.13 21.08
N ASN A 957 4.54 -0.95 22.34
CA ASN A 957 5.89 -1.23 22.85
C ASN A 957 5.92 -2.57 23.62
N ALA A 958 6.36 -3.64 22.97
CA ALA A 958 6.51 -4.96 23.58
C ALA A 958 7.84 -5.12 24.37
N GLY A 959 8.64 -4.06 24.51
CA GLY A 959 9.88 -4.03 25.28
C GLY A 959 11.11 -3.66 24.45
N PRO A 960 12.24 -3.35 25.11
CA PRO A 960 13.44 -2.85 24.44
C PRO A 960 14.19 -3.92 23.61
N GLY A 961 13.79 -5.19 23.71
CA GLY A 961 14.37 -6.28 22.91
C GLY A 961 15.79 -6.63 23.35
N TRP A 962 16.67 -6.89 22.37
CA TRP A 962 18.05 -7.32 22.62
C TRP A 962 18.90 -6.19 23.17
N CYS A 963 19.70 -6.50 24.20
CA CYS A 963 20.77 -5.67 24.72
C CYS A 963 22.07 -6.47 24.76
N GLY A 964 22.96 -6.24 23.79
CA GLY A 964 24.25 -6.91 23.68
C GLY A 964 25.30 -6.37 24.64
N PHE A 965 26.04 -7.25 25.32
CA PHE A 965 26.98 -6.88 26.38
C PHE A 965 28.43 -6.73 25.91
N GLY A 966 28.76 -7.28 24.74
CA GLY A 966 30.11 -7.15 24.18
C GLY A 966 30.39 -5.76 23.61
N TYR A 967 31.66 -5.53 23.31
CA TYR A 967 32.17 -4.32 22.69
C TYR A 967 33.32 -4.67 21.74
N GLN A 968 33.67 -3.78 20.82
CA GLN A 968 34.81 -4.02 19.94
C GLN A 968 36.11 -4.04 20.74
N VAL A 969 36.99 -5.02 20.49
CA VAL A 969 38.30 -5.12 21.15
C VAL A 969 39.05 -3.77 21.06
N GLY A 970 39.45 -3.24 22.21
CA GLY A 970 40.09 -1.92 22.33
C GLY A 970 39.14 -0.73 22.55
N GLN A 971 37.82 -0.96 22.65
CA GLN A 971 36.79 0.08 22.86
C GLN A 971 35.85 -0.28 24.04
N PRO A 972 36.35 -0.35 25.30
CA PRO A 972 35.63 -0.89 26.45
C PRO A 972 34.41 -0.08 26.93
N THR A 973 34.12 1.05 26.30
CA THR A 973 32.95 1.91 26.59
C THR A 973 31.91 1.89 25.46
N SER A 974 32.20 1.24 24.34
CA SER A 974 31.35 1.21 23.14
C SER A 974 30.63 -0.13 23.03
N PHE A 975 29.76 -0.40 23.99
CA PHE A 975 28.95 -1.62 24.00
C PHE A 975 28.02 -1.67 22.79
N ASN A 976 27.77 -2.88 22.29
CA ASN A 976 26.73 -3.10 21.29
C ASN A 976 25.38 -2.57 21.83
N GLY A 977 24.98 -2.95 23.05
CA GLY A 977 23.83 -2.37 23.74
C GLY A 977 22.48 -2.56 23.03
N SER A 978 21.46 -1.80 23.46
CA SER A 978 20.08 -1.91 22.97
C SER A 978 19.77 -0.97 21.79
N ALA A 979 18.75 -1.31 20.99
CA ALA A 979 18.12 -0.39 20.05
C ALA A 979 17.45 0.81 20.76
N ARG A 980 17.09 0.64 22.04
CA ARG A 980 16.47 1.64 22.92
C ARG A 980 17.45 2.06 24.02
N PRO A 981 18.57 2.76 23.71
CA PRO A 981 19.51 3.24 24.73
C PRO A 981 18.89 4.29 25.66
N ASP A 982 17.72 4.84 25.31
CA ASP A 982 16.89 5.67 26.18
C ASP A 982 16.17 4.86 27.28
N LEU A 983 15.98 3.55 27.08
CA LEU A 983 15.37 2.64 28.06
C LEU A 983 16.40 1.77 28.77
N VAL A 984 17.46 1.34 28.07
CA VAL A 984 18.49 0.42 28.59
C VAL A 984 19.88 1.01 28.37
N ASN A 985 20.55 1.41 29.44
CA ASN A 985 21.93 1.91 29.40
C ASN A 985 22.92 0.88 29.92
N MET A 986 24.10 0.82 29.31
CA MET A 986 25.14 -0.14 29.67
C MET A 986 26.34 0.52 30.36
N SER A 987 26.93 -0.21 31.30
CA SER A 987 28.21 0.13 31.94
C SER A 987 28.92 -1.13 32.41
N SER A 988 30.24 -1.21 32.26
CA SER A 988 31.05 -2.25 32.91
C SER A 988 31.47 -1.81 34.32
N LEU A 989 31.73 -2.80 35.19
CA LEU A 989 32.43 -2.60 36.45
C LEU A 989 33.64 -3.55 36.41
N GLY A 990 34.83 -3.02 36.71
CA GLY A 990 36.08 -3.74 36.45
C GLY A 990 36.54 -3.63 34.98
N ALA A 991 37.39 -4.56 34.54
CA ALA A 991 37.93 -4.62 33.19
C ALA A 991 37.71 -6.00 32.52
N PRO A 992 36.45 -6.46 32.42
CA PRO A 992 36.15 -7.76 31.84
C PRO A 992 36.55 -7.80 30.37
N GLY A 993 37.05 -8.96 29.92
CA GLY A 993 37.44 -9.18 28.52
C GLY A 993 36.23 -9.16 27.58
N THR A 994 36.48 -9.13 26.27
CA THR A 994 35.41 -9.25 25.26
C THR A 994 35.85 -10.16 24.13
N VAL A 995 34.89 -10.87 23.55
CA VAL A 995 35.01 -11.57 22.27
C VAL A 995 34.10 -10.89 21.28
N TYR A 996 34.58 -10.75 20.04
CA TYR A 996 33.94 -9.88 19.06
C TYR A 996 34.19 -10.41 17.64
N ASN A 997 33.19 -10.36 16.74
CA ASN A 997 33.17 -10.99 15.41
C ASN A 997 33.14 -12.53 15.46
N ALA A 998 33.81 -13.21 14.52
CA ALA A 998 33.75 -14.66 14.26
C ALA A 998 34.15 -15.56 15.44
N GLN A 999 34.61 -14.98 16.54
CA GLN A 999 35.16 -15.67 17.71
C GLN A 999 34.11 -16.10 18.73
N ASN A 1000 32.81 -15.89 18.51
CA ASN A 1000 31.77 -16.23 19.50
C ASN A 1000 30.39 -16.50 18.89
N GLY A 1001 29.58 -17.30 19.58
CA GLY A 1001 28.19 -17.63 19.21
C GLY A 1001 27.14 -16.59 19.65
N SER A 1002 27.50 -15.32 19.86
CA SER A 1002 26.54 -14.27 20.22
C SER A 1002 25.58 -13.96 19.07
N PRO A 1003 24.29 -13.67 19.35
CA PRO A 1003 23.34 -13.18 18.34
C PRO A 1003 23.82 -11.96 17.54
N ASP A 1004 24.67 -11.11 18.12
CA ASP A 1004 25.13 -9.85 17.55
C ASP A 1004 26.66 -9.77 17.34
N LEU A 1005 27.32 -10.93 17.35
CA LEU A 1005 28.77 -11.11 17.24
C LEU A 1005 29.61 -10.51 18.38
N ALA A 1006 29.02 -10.01 19.47
CA ALA A 1006 29.75 -9.45 20.59
C ALA A 1006 29.32 -10.06 21.91
N ALA A 1007 30.29 -10.46 22.74
CA ALA A 1007 30.04 -10.92 24.09
C ALA A 1007 31.13 -10.47 25.05
N ILE A 1008 30.79 -10.36 26.33
CA ILE A 1008 31.75 -10.09 27.37
C ILE A 1008 32.24 -11.41 27.98
N VAL A 1009 33.48 -11.48 28.42
CA VAL A 1009 34.08 -12.66 29.06
C VAL A 1009 34.33 -12.34 30.52
N LEU A 1010 33.63 -13.05 31.40
CA LEU A 1010 33.80 -12.99 32.85
C LEU A 1010 34.74 -14.14 33.25
N GLN A 1011 35.92 -13.80 33.75
CA GLN A 1011 36.98 -14.79 34.01
C GLN A 1011 37.77 -14.56 35.30
N ALA A 1012 37.65 -13.38 35.90
CA ALA A 1012 38.35 -13.03 37.13
C ALA A 1012 37.43 -12.30 38.14
N ALA A 1013 37.78 -12.41 39.42
CA ALA A 1013 37.10 -11.68 40.48
C ALA A 1013 37.12 -10.17 40.21
N GLY A 1014 35.95 -9.53 40.28
CA GLY A 1014 35.76 -8.12 39.95
C GLY A 1014 35.26 -7.84 38.53
N ASP A 1015 35.29 -8.84 37.64
CA ASP A 1015 34.66 -8.73 36.32
C ASP A 1015 33.14 -8.65 36.46
N ALA A 1016 32.53 -7.57 35.93
CA ALA A 1016 31.09 -7.43 35.91
C ALA A 1016 30.58 -6.53 34.77
N ILE A 1017 29.35 -6.79 34.36
CA ILE A 1017 28.61 -6.01 33.38
C ILE A 1017 27.26 -5.60 33.95
N ARG A 1018 26.80 -4.39 33.63
CA ARG A 1018 25.58 -3.81 34.17
C ARG A 1018 24.73 -3.19 33.06
N ALA A 1019 23.45 -3.57 33.05
CA ALA A 1019 22.40 -2.94 32.26
C ALA A 1019 21.44 -2.20 33.22
N ARG A 1020 21.20 -0.91 32.95
CA ARG A 1020 20.26 -0.06 33.69
C ARG A 1020 18.98 0.07 32.88
N TYR A 1021 17.86 -0.42 33.41
CA TYR A 1021 16.55 -0.19 32.84
C TYR A 1021 15.87 1.01 33.51
N VAL A 1022 15.40 1.98 32.73
CA VAL A 1022 14.72 3.20 33.21
C VAL A 1022 13.31 3.39 32.62
N GLY A 1023 12.76 2.35 31.98
CA GLY A 1023 11.42 2.42 31.40
C GLY A 1023 10.31 2.45 32.45
N THR A 1024 9.15 2.98 32.07
CA THR A 1024 7.96 3.11 32.91
C THR A 1024 7.05 1.88 32.88
N VAL A 1025 7.33 0.91 32.01
CA VAL A 1025 6.58 -0.34 31.86
C VAL A 1025 7.42 -1.48 32.43
N ASP A 1026 6.81 -2.38 33.19
CA ASP A 1026 7.54 -3.50 33.77
C ASP A 1026 8.00 -4.50 32.69
N ILE A 1027 9.24 -4.98 32.84
CA ILE A 1027 9.77 -6.08 32.05
C ILE A 1027 9.22 -7.38 32.65
N ALA A 1028 8.38 -8.08 31.89
CA ALA A 1028 7.78 -9.34 32.30
C ALA A 1028 8.74 -10.54 32.12
N LYS A 1029 9.70 -10.42 31.20
CA LYS A 1029 10.65 -11.49 30.86
C LYS A 1029 12.01 -10.87 30.55
N LEU A 1030 13.03 -11.20 31.35
CA LEU A 1030 14.44 -10.96 31.03
C LEU A 1030 15.11 -12.31 30.78
N THR A 1031 15.62 -12.52 29.58
CA THR A 1031 16.36 -13.74 29.22
C THR A 1031 17.84 -13.41 29.17
N LEU A 1032 18.65 -13.99 30.04
CA LEU A 1032 20.11 -13.88 30.01
C LEU A 1032 20.69 -14.97 29.10
N HIS A 1033 21.61 -14.59 28.22
CA HIS A 1033 22.28 -15.51 27.29
C HIS A 1033 23.72 -15.75 27.74
N TYR A 1034 24.19 -17.00 27.66
CA TYR A 1034 25.53 -17.39 28.09
C TYR A 1034 26.10 -18.56 27.29
N ILE A 1035 27.44 -18.64 27.25
CA ILE A 1035 28.24 -19.79 26.82
C ILE A 1035 29.28 -20.03 27.92
N ALA A 1036 29.24 -21.18 28.56
CA ALA A 1036 30.05 -21.45 29.76
C ALA A 1036 30.69 -22.83 29.73
N ALA A 1037 31.82 -22.98 30.42
CA ALA A 1037 32.42 -24.28 30.70
C ALA A 1037 31.63 -25.04 31.79
N ALA A 1038 31.90 -26.33 31.96
CA ALA A 1038 31.30 -27.10 33.05
C ALA A 1038 31.61 -26.48 34.43
N ASN A 1039 30.66 -26.58 35.37
CA ASN A 1039 30.80 -26.09 36.75
C ASN A 1039 31.06 -24.57 36.87
N THR A 1040 30.58 -23.78 35.91
CA THR A 1040 30.68 -22.32 35.90
C THR A 1040 29.45 -21.70 36.56
N SER A 1041 29.62 -20.61 37.30
CA SER A 1041 28.52 -19.81 37.84
C SER A 1041 28.83 -18.32 37.80
N VAL A 1042 27.77 -17.52 37.71
CA VAL A 1042 27.82 -16.05 37.82
C VAL A 1042 26.93 -15.61 38.96
N ASP A 1043 27.20 -14.44 39.50
CA ASP A 1043 26.28 -13.79 40.42
C ASP A 1043 25.50 -12.69 39.70
N TYR A 1044 24.23 -12.48 40.05
CA TYR A 1044 23.47 -11.34 39.54
C TYR A 1044 22.72 -10.59 40.65
N ASP A 1045 22.44 -9.31 40.41
CA ASP A 1045 21.59 -8.49 41.27
C ASP A 1045 20.86 -7.41 40.45
N PHE A 1046 19.81 -6.83 41.05
CA PHE A 1046 19.04 -5.72 40.50
C PHE A 1046 19.34 -4.36 41.19
N GLY A 1047 20.53 -4.23 41.81
CA GLY A 1047 20.90 -3.11 42.70
C GLY A 1047 20.68 -3.39 44.19
N GLY A 1048 20.42 -4.65 44.55
CA GLY A 1048 20.10 -5.09 45.91
C GLY A 1048 20.76 -6.43 46.24
N THR A 1049 19.95 -7.43 46.60
CA THR A 1049 20.43 -8.77 46.98
C THR A 1049 21.14 -9.47 45.82
N VAL A 1050 22.34 -9.96 46.07
CA VAL A 1050 23.11 -10.78 45.13
C VAL A 1050 22.62 -12.22 45.17
N THR A 1051 22.37 -12.78 43.99
CA THR A 1051 21.92 -14.15 43.81
C THR A 1051 22.92 -14.92 42.97
N ASN A 1052 23.33 -16.10 43.47
CA ASN A 1052 24.17 -17.01 42.71
C ASN A 1052 23.36 -17.72 41.63
N LEU A 1053 23.91 -17.78 40.41
CA LEU A 1053 23.32 -18.40 39.25
C LEU A 1053 24.29 -19.44 38.67
N PRO A 1054 24.13 -20.72 39.04
CA PRO A 1054 24.82 -21.81 38.38
C PRO A 1054 24.45 -21.85 36.90
N LEU A 1055 25.45 -21.78 36.01
CA LEU A 1055 25.22 -21.86 34.56
C LEU A 1055 25.14 -23.34 34.18
N SER A 1056 23.92 -23.83 33.98
CA SER A 1056 23.62 -25.24 33.69
C SER A 1056 23.60 -25.54 32.19
N GLY A 1057 23.63 -26.83 31.85
CA GLY A 1057 23.49 -27.39 30.49
C GLY A 1057 24.80 -27.73 29.77
N THR A 1058 24.75 -27.93 28.45
CA THR A 1058 25.90 -28.45 27.68
C THR A 1058 27.06 -27.45 27.66
N PRO A 1059 28.24 -27.82 28.16
CA PRO A 1059 29.40 -26.94 28.16
C PRO A 1059 29.76 -26.47 26.74
N GLY A 1060 30.07 -25.18 26.60
CA GLY A 1060 30.53 -24.59 25.33
C GLY A 1060 29.46 -24.33 24.27
N THR A 1061 28.18 -24.59 24.56
CA THR A 1061 27.06 -24.24 23.65
C THR A 1061 26.33 -22.98 24.13
N HIS A 1062 25.66 -22.28 23.21
CA HIS A 1062 24.80 -21.14 23.54
C HIS A 1062 23.57 -21.59 24.32
N GLN A 1063 23.33 -20.94 25.46
CA GLN A 1063 22.25 -21.27 26.38
C GLN A 1063 21.60 -20.01 26.94
N THR A 1064 20.41 -20.18 27.53
CA THR A 1064 19.63 -19.08 28.09
C THR A 1064 19.04 -19.43 29.44
N VAL A 1065 18.80 -18.40 30.25
CA VAL A 1065 18.07 -18.52 31.51
C VAL A 1065 17.17 -17.31 31.69
N VAL A 1066 15.91 -17.56 32.07
CA VAL A 1066 14.93 -16.51 32.34
C VAL A 1066 15.06 -16.05 33.78
N ILE A 1067 15.14 -14.74 33.97
CA ILE A 1067 15.23 -14.06 35.25
C ILE A 1067 14.07 -13.09 35.33
N THR A 1068 13.35 -13.09 36.45
CA THR A 1068 12.24 -12.15 36.69
C THR A 1068 12.81 -10.87 37.32
N PRO A 1069 12.78 -9.72 36.62
CA PRO A 1069 13.22 -8.46 37.20
C PRO A 1069 12.16 -7.89 38.15
N PRO A 1070 12.54 -7.02 39.11
CA PRO A 1070 11.59 -6.26 39.91
C PRO A 1070 10.83 -5.24 39.05
N ALA A 1071 9.67 -4.80 39.55
CA ALA A 1071 8.90 -3.72 38.93
C ALA A 1071 9.68 -2.40 38.96
N GLY A 1072 9.43 -1.53 37.98
CA GLY A 1072 10.04 -0.21 37.86
C GLY A 1072 11.49 -0.22 37.34
N THR A 1073 12.30 0.73 37.84
CA THR A 1073 13.68 0.99 37.41
C THR A 1073 14.67 0.15 38.21
N TRP A 1074 15.69 -0.41 37.55
CA TRP A 1074 16.68 -1.29 38.20
C TRP A 1074 18.02 -1.34 37.45
N TYR A 1075 19.02 -1.91 38.13
CA TYR A 1075 20.33 -2.20 37.57
C TYR A 1075 20.57 -3.70 37.54
N PHE A 1076 20.40 -4.35 36.40
CA PHE A 1076 20.76 -5.76 36.25
C PHE A 1076 22.27 -5.88 36.08
N THR A 1077 22.95 -6.32 37.14
CA THR A 1077 24.39 -6.51 37.17
C THR A 1077 24.69 -8.02 37.15
N VAL A 1078 25.56 -8.47 36.25
CA VAL A 1078 26.08 -9.85 36.19
C VAL A 1078 27.57 -9.82 36.50
N LYS A 1079 28.02 -10.65 37.43
CA LYS A 1079 29.37 -10.66 38.01
C LYS A 1079 29.99 -12.05 37.90
N PHE A 1080 31.30 -12.10 37.71
CA PHE A 1080 32.05 -13.35 37.86
C PHE A 1080 31.85 -13.95 39.26
N ASN A 1081 31.63 -15.27 39.33
CA ASN A 1081 31.72 -16.03 40.58
C ASN A 1081 32.71 -17.20 40.45
N THR A 1082 32.42 -18.17 39.58
CA THR A 1082 33.31 -19.33 39.36
C THR A 1082 33.37 -19.76 37.90
N GLY A 1083 34.56 -20.17 37.43
CA GLY A 1083 34.75 -20.60 36.03
C GLY A 1083 34.66 -19.46 35.01
N THR A 1084 34.94 -19.74 33.74
CA THR A 1084 34.88 -18.74 32.67
C THR A 1084 33.52 -18.76 32.00
N ALA A 1085 32.85 -17.61 31.97
CA ALA A 1085 31.57 -17.43 31.29
C ALA A 1085 31.69 -16.36 30.19
N THR A 1086 31.29 -16.70 28.97
CA THR A 1086 31.02 -15.72 27.92
C THR A 1086 29.56 -15.33 28.00
N ILE A 1087 29.26 -14.04 28.17
CA ILE A 1087 27.92 -13.50 28.33
C ILE A 1087 27.61 -12.59 27.12
N PRO A 1088 26.92 -13.11 26.08
CA PRO A 1088 26.45 -12.34 24.94
C PRO A 1088 25.63 -11.10 25.30
N GLY A 1089 24.64 -11.24 26.18
CA GLY A 1089 23.67 -10.18 26.43
C GLY A 1089 22.39 -10.69 27.05
N CYS A 1090 21.36 -9.87 27.00
CA CYS A 1090 20.02 -10.24 27.43
C CYS A 1090 18.92 -9.72 26.51
N ASP A 1091 17.81 -10.44 26.45
CA ASP A 1091 16.56 -10.02 25.82
C ASP A 1091 15.56 -9.59 26.90
N MET A 1092 14.89 -8.46 26.70
CA MET A 1092 13.95 -7.87 27.67
C MET A 1092 12.60 -7.58 27.01
N ARG A 1093 11.54 -8.22 27.53
CA ARG A 1093 10.16 -8.09 27.04
C ARG A 1093 9.20 -7.63 28.12
N THR A 1094 8.23 -6.81 27.71
CA THR A 1094 7.05 -6.49 28.53
C THR A 1094 5.96 -7.55 28.32
N ALA A 1095 4.89 -7.48 29.11
CA ALA A 1095 3.69 -8.29 28.86
C ALA A 1095 2.73 -7.66 27.81
N LEU A 1096 3.08 -6.50 27.25
CA LEU A 1096 2.21 -5.76 26.33
C LEU A 1096 2.31 -6.32 24.91
N SER A 1097 1.20 -6.18 24.16
CA SER A 1097 1.22 -6.35 22.71
C SER A 1097 2.01 -5.23 22.04
N GLY A 1098 2.68 -5.54 20.94
CA GLY A 1098 3.40 -4.55 20.15
C GLY A 1098 4.70 -5.04 19.51
N ALA A 1099 5.53 -4.08 19.10
CA ALA A 1099 6.82 -4.33 18.47
C ALA A 1099 7.95 -4.46 19.50
N TYR A 1100 8.88 -5.37 19.23
CA TYR A 1100 10.19 -5.47 19.89
C TYR A 1100 11.28 -5.58 18.83
N ILE A 1101 12.40 -4.87 19.02
CA ILE A 1101 13.43 -4.72 18.00
C ILE A 1101 14.76 -5.24 18.52
N HIS A 1102 15.35 -6.19 17.80
CA HIS A 1102 16.68 -6.71 18.08
C HIS A 1102 17.70 -6.08 17.16
N LYS A 1103 18.59 -5.30 17.74
CA LYS A 1103 19.72 -4.67 17.05
C LYS A 1103 20.95 -5.57 17.14
N LEU A 1104 21.21 -6.33 16.07
CA LEU A 1104 22.25 -7.36 16.01
C LEU A 1104 23.43 -6.93 15.13
N GLY A 1105 23.89 -5.68 15.31
CA GLY A 1105 24.96 -5.11 14.51
C GLY A 1105 26.34 -5.33 15.12
N GLY A 1106 27.28 -5.88 14.35
CA GLY A 1106 28.71 -5.93 14.69
C GLY A 1106 29.48 -4.86 13.92
N SER A 1107 29.88 -3.76 14.56
CA SER A 1107 30.84 -2.78 13.99
C SER A 1107 32.04 -3.43 13.31
N GLY A 1108 32.29 -3.10 12.05
CA GLY A 1108 33.38 -3.67 11.26
C GLY A 1108 33.16 -5.11 10.78
N SER A 1109 32.00 -5.71 11.05
CA SER A 1109 31.70 -7.06 10.58
C SER A 1109 31.49 -7.09 9.07
N GLN A 1110 31.86 -8.22 8.45
CA GLN A 1110 31.65 -8.52 7.05
C GLN A 1110 30.80 -9.78 6.96
N THR A 1111 30.23 -10.09 5.79
CA THR A 1111 29.49 -11.34 5.58
C THR A 1111 30.31 -12.60 5.93
N SER A 1112 31.64 -12.58 5.81
CA SER A 1112 32.48 -13.73 6.22
C SER A 1112 32.57 -13.91 7.73
N HIS A 1113 32.44 -12.83 8.51
CA HIS A 1113 32.47 -12.95 9.97
C HIS A 1113 31.22 -13.67 10.47
N TRP A 1114 30.05 -13.31 9.94
CA TRP A 1114 28.79 -13.99 10.21
C TRP A 1114 28.81 -15.48 9.83
N LEU A 1115 29.44 -15.81 8.70
CA LEU A 1115 29.57 -17.20 8.23
C LEU A 1115 30.69 -18.00 8.90
N ALA A 1116 31.62 -17.34 9.60
CA ALA A 1116 32.72 -17.98 10.30
C ALA A 1116 32.35 -18.40 11.74
N VAL A 1117 31.28 -17.83 12.31
CA VAL A 1117 30.71 -18.30 13.59
C VAL A 1117 30.22 -19.73 13.43
N ASP A 1118 30.24 -20.50 14.51
CA ASP A 1118 29.54 -21.79 14.56
C ASP A 1118 28.06 -21.58 14.22
N GLN A 1119 27.66 -22.07 13.04
CA GLN A 1119 26.36 -21.81 12.46
C GLN A 1119 25.23 -22.42 13.31
N ALA A 1120 25.48 -23.56 13.98
CA ALA A 1120 24.48 -24.18 14.85
C ALA A 1120 24.29 -23.34 16.12
N GLN A 1121 25.36 -22.80 16.69
CA GLN A 1121 25.28 -21.90 17.84
C GLN A 1121 24.58 -20.59 17.47
N LEU A 1122 24.92 -19.96 16.34
CA LEU A 1122 24.30 -18.72 15.92
C LEU A 1122 22.80 -18.90 15.61
N ALA A 1123 22.43 -20.00 14.94
CA ALA A 1123 21.03 -20.32 14.70
C ALA A 1123 20.25 -20.54 16.01
N ALA A 1124 20.82 -21.27 16.98
CA ALA A 1124 20.22 -21.44 18.30
C ALA A 1124 20.09 -20.10 19.04
N ALA A 1125 21.09 -19.23 18.92
CA ALA A 1125 21.09 -17.91 19.52
C ALA A 1125 19.99 -17.02 18.94
N TRP A 1126 19.81 -16.97 17.62
CA TRP A 1126 18.71 -16.24 16.99
C TRP A 1126 17.34 -16.84 17.28
N ALA A 1127 17.20 -18.16 17.28
CA ALA A 1127 15.94 -18.82 17.64
C ALA A 1127 15.50 -18.46 19.07
N SER A 1128 16.44 -18.30 20.00
CA SER A 1128 16.15 -17.92 21.39
C SER A 1128 15.65 -16.48 21.57
N LEU A 1129 15.77 -15.62 20.54
CA LEU A 1129 15.22 -14.25 20.55
C LEU A 1129 13.76 -14.18 20.10
N ILE A 1130 13.17 -15.30 19.70
CA ILE A 1130 11.78 -15.33 19.21
C ILE A 1130 10.89 -15.94 20.28
N ASP A 1131 9.73 -15.32 20.52
CA ASP A 1131 8.70 -15.95 21.35
C ASP A 1131 8.00 -17.09 20.58
N PRO A 1132 7.89 -18.31 21.16
CA PRO A 1132 7.16 -19.42 20.55
C PRO A 1132 5.67 -19.10 20.27
N PRO A 1133 4.99 -19.88 19.41
CA PRO A 1133 4.11 -19.37 18.37
C PRO A 1133 2.78 -18.83 18.91
N SER A 1134 2.74 -17.54 19.20
CA SER A 1134 1.50 -16.77 19.34
C SER A 1134 1.36 -15.82 18.15
N ILE A 1135 1.21 -16.35 16.94
CA ILE A 1135 0.87 -15.59 15.72
C ILE A 1135 1.91 -14.49 15.33
N GLY A 1136 2.99 -14.32 16.10
CA GLY A 1136 3.99 -13.27 15.91
C GLY A 1136 4.87 -13.55 14.69
N ALA A 1137 4.72 -12.73 13.65
CA ALA A 1137 5.63 -12.73 12.53
C ALA A 1137 6.97 -12.16 12.97
N THR A 1138 8.04 -12.78 12.50
CA THR A 1138 9.41 -12.31 12.70
C THR A 1138 9.97 -11.84 11.37
N LEU A 1139 10.60 -10.67 11.37
CA LEU A 1139 11.40 -10.20 10.25
C LEU A 1139 12.88 -10.41 10.55
N PHE A 1140 13.62 -11.03 9.63
CA PHE A 1140 15.06 -10.84 9.56
C PHE A 1140 15.37 -9.76 8.52
N ASP A 1141 15.96 -8.68 9.00
CA ASP A 1141 16.52 -7.62 8.18
C ASP A 1141 18.04 -7.77 8.18
N ILE A 1142 18.61 -8.17 7.04
CA ILE A 1142 20.03 -8.54 6.91
C ILE A 1142 20.69 -7.54 5.97
N GLU A 1143 21.53 -6.66 6.50
CA GLU A 1143 22.19 -5.62 5.72
C GLU A 1143 23.69 -5.55 6.02
N LEU A 1144 24.48 -5.82 4.99
CA LEU A 1144 25.94 -5.83 5.02
C LEU A 1144 26.46 -5.28 3.69
N GLY A 1145 27.73 -4.93 3.61
CA GLY A 1145 28.35 -4.50 2.36
C GLY A 1145 29.48 -3.51 2.54
N THR A 1146 29.35 -2.54 3.45
CA THR A 1146 30.34 -1.47 3.63
C THR A 1146 31.72 -2.04 3.99
N ASN A 1147 31.78 -2.97 4.95
CA ASN A 1147 33.05 -3.60 5.33
C ASN A 1147 33.45 -4.73 4.36
N ASP A 1148 32.50 -5.36 3.67
CA ASP A 1148 32.82 -6.32 2.61
C ASP A 1148 33.55 -5.62 1.44
N GLN A 1149 33.18 -4.37 1.17
CA GLN A 1149 33.84 -3.49 0.21
C GLN A 1149 35.26 -3.11 0.64
N SER A 1150 35.49 -2.89 1.93
CA SER A 1150 36.84 -2.67 2.48
C SER A 1150 37.76 -3.87 2.23
N GLY A 1151 37.19 -5.07 2.34
CA GLY A 1151 37.86 -6.34 2.05
C GLY A 1151 37.95 -6.68 0.56
N ALA A 1152 37.52 -5.78 -0.34
CA ALA A 1152 37.45 -6.00 -1.78
C ALA A 1152 36.73 -7.30 -2.17
N ARG A 1153 35.67 -7.67 -1.44
CA ARG A 1153 34.95 -8.93 -1.66
C ARG A 1153 34.31 -8.95 -3.04
N PRO A 1154 34.47 -10.01 -3.86
CA PRO A 1154 33.78 -10.08 -5.15
C PRO A 1154 32.25 -10.03 -5.00
N ALA A 1155 31.56 -9.32 -5.90
CA ALA A 1155 30.10 -9.14 -5.83
C ALA A 1155 29.33 -10.47 -5.83
N ALA A 1156 29.75 -11.44 -6.65
CA ALA A 1156 29.14 -12.78 -6.65
C ALA A 1156 29.30 -13.48 -5.29
N THR A 1157 30.45 -13.33 -4.63
CA THR A 1157 30.68 -13.86 -3.28
C THR A 1157 29.85 -13.13 -2.23
N MET A 1158 29.67 -11.81 -2.36
CA MET A 1158 28.75 -11.04 -1.51
C MET A 1158 27.32 -11.59 -1.61
N GLY A 1159 26.79 -11.77 -2.83
CA GLY A 1159 25.47 -12.37 -3.04
C GLY A 1159 25.37 -13.77 -2.42
N ALA A 1160 26.32 -14.66 -2.69
CA ALA A 1160 26.33 -16.02 -2.14
C ALA A 1160 26.36 -16.05 -0.60
N ASN A 1161 27.09 -15.13 0.02
CA ASN A 1161 27.13 -15.06 1.49
C ASN A 1161 25.83 -14.50 2.07
N MET A 1162 25.25 -13.47 1.47
CA MET A 1162 23.94 -12.95 1.88
C MET A 1162 22.86 -14.03 1.77
N GLN A 1163 22.92 -14.87 0.72
CA GLN A 1163 22.08 -16.06 0.60
C GLN A 1163 22.27 -17.01 1.77
N ALA A 1164 23.52 -17.36 2.10
CA ALA A 1164 23.84 -18.28 3.18
C ALA A 1164 23.38 -17.77 4.56
N ILE A 1165 23.54 -16.47 4.83
CA ILE A 1165 23.06 -15.83 6.07
C ILE A 1165 21.53 -15.85 6.12
N GLY A 1166 20.84 -15.55 5.01
CA GLY A 1166 19.38 -15.66 4.93
C GLY A 1166 18.85 -17.08 5.11
N LEU A 1167 19.56 -18.09 4.58
CA LEU A 1167 19.23 -19.50 4.80
C LEU A 1167 19.47 -19.93 6.26
N LEU A 1168 20.50 -19.38 6.91
CA LEU A 1168 20.73 -19.58 8.33
C LEU A 1168 19.59 -18.98 9.16
N ALA A 1169 19.14 -17.78 8.83
CA ALA A 1169 17.97 -17.15 9.47
C ALA A 1169 16.71 -18.00 9.29
N LYS A 1170 16.48 -18.56 8.10
CA LYS A 1170 15.41 -19.53 7.85
C LYS A 1170 15.56 -20.84 8.61
N THR A 1171 16.79 -21.26 8.91
CA THR A 1171 17.05 -22.43 9.75
C THR A 1171 16.72 -22.14 11.22
N ALA A 1172 17.06 -20.94 11.71
CA ALA A 1172 16.70 -20.51 13.05
C ALA A 1172 15.18 -20.31 13.21
N VAL A 1173 14.54 -19.70 12.20
CA VAL A 1173 13.12 -19.31 12.23
C VAL A 1173 12.48 -19.59 10.85
N PRO A 1174 11.93 -20.79 10.61
CA PRO A 1174 11.40 -21.18 9.30
C PRO A 1174 10.32 -20.25 8.73
N HIS A 1175 9.52 -19.66 9.62
CA HIS A 1175 8.40 -18.79 9.27
C HIS A 1175 8.75 -17.30 9.16
N ALA A 1176 10.01 -16.92 9.39
CA ALA A 1176 10.39 -15.50 9.31
C ALA A 1176 10.36 -14.99 7.86
N ASP A 1177 9.93 -13.74 7.68
CA ASP A 1177 10.15 -13.02 6.44
C ASP A 1177 11.61 -12.55 6.38
N ILE A 1178 12.17 -12.47 5.18
CA ILE A 1178 13.56 -12.03 4.95
C ILE A 1178 13.55 -10.75 4.11
N LEU A 1179 14.20 -9.72 4.62
CA LEU A 1179 14.59 -8.51 3.91
C LEU A 1179 16.11 -8.47 3.81
N LEU A 1180 16.64 -8.48 2.59
CA LEU A 1180 18.07 -8.26 2.34
C LEU A 1180 18.31 -6.78 2.03
N GLY A 1181 19.25 -6.15 2.73
CA GLY A 1181 19.64 -4.76 2.49
C GLY A 1181 21.00 -4.64 1.81
N THR A 1182 21.17 -3.57 1.03
CA THR A 1182 22.48 -3.10 0.58
C THR A 1182 22.65 -1.60 0.88
N PRO A 1183 23.75 -1.20 1.55
CA PRO A 1183 24.01 0.21 1.89
C PRO A 1183 24.18 1.10 0.65
N PRO A 1184 24.00 2.44 0.79
CA PRO A 1184 24.30 3.38 -0.28
C PRO A 1184 25.83 3.46 -0.50
N ILE A 1185 26.24 4.01 -1.65
CA ILE A 1185 27.65 4.33 -1.92
C ILE A 1185 28.19 5.20 -0.78
N ASN A 1186 29.37 4.84 -0.28
CA ASN A 1186 30.13 5.63 0.69
C ASN A 1186 31.30 6.34 -0.02
N GLY A 1187 31.89 7.34 0.64
CA GLY A 1187 32.92 8.20 0.03
C GLY A 1187 34.33 7.62 0.07
N LYS A 1188 34.50 6.35 0.44
CA LYS A 1188 35.80 5.85 0.88
C LYS A 1188 36.24 4.52 0.26
N TYR A 1189 35.32 3.61 -0.04
CA TYR A 1189 35.62 2.41 -0.81
C TYR A 1189 34.84 2.41 -2.12
N SER A 1190 35.45 1.87 -3.18
CA SER A 1190 34.85 1.84 -4.52
C SER A 1190 34.94 0.48 -5.22
N VAL A 1191 35.55 -0.54 -4.60
CA VAL A 1191 35.86 -1.81 -5.26
C VAL A 1191 35.41 -3.01 -4.43
N PRO A 1192 34.49 -3.86 -4.96
CA PRO A 1192 33.53 -3.54 -6.01
C PRO A 1192 32.62 -2.37 -5.61
N PRO A 1193 32.07 -1.61 -6.56
CA PRO A 1193 31.18 -0.50 -6.22
C PRO A 1193 29.88 -1.03 -5.59
N MET A 1194 29.29 -0.30 -4.63
CA MET A 1194 28.04 -0.71 -3.96
C MET A 1194 26.92 -1.15 -4.91
N PRO A 1195 26.69 -0.49 -6.07
CA PRO A 1195 25.73 -0.97 -7.08
C PRO A 1195 25.95 -2.42 -7.54
N ALA A 1196 27.20 -2.89 -7.63
CA ALA A 1196 27.49 -4.28 -7.98
C ALA A 1196 27.08 -5.25 -6.86
N TYR A 1197 27.19 -4.84 -5.60
CA TYR A 1197 26.65 -5.62 -4.48
C TYR A 1197 25.13 -5.61 -4.48
N ALA A 1198 24.49 -4.44 -4.67
CA ALA A 1198 23.04 -4.33 -4.77
C ALA A 1198 22.46 -5.24 -5.88
N GLU A 1199 23.15 -5.32 -7.02
CA GLU A 1199 22.78 -6.23 -8.11
C GLU A 1199 22.89 -7.70 -7.71
N ALA A 1200 24.02 -8.13 -7.13
CA ALA A 1200 24.24 -9.51 -6.73
C ALA A 1200 23.27 -9.95 -5.62
N VAL A 1201 23.00 -9.09 -4.63
CA VAL A 1201 22.08 -9.38 -3.52
C VAL A 1201 20.63 -9.39 -4.01
N ARG A 1202 20.24 -8.49 -4.92
CA ARG A 1202 18.90 -8.51 -5.54
C ARG A 1202 18.66 -9.77 -6.37
N ALA A 1203 19.65 -10.23 -7.13
CA ALA A 1203 19.55 -11.49 -7.89
C ALA A 1203 19.27 -12.68 -6.95
N VAL A 1204 19.97 -12.72 -5.81
CA VAL A 1204 19.72 -13.71 -4.75
C VAL A 1204 18.32 -13.58 -4.16
N ALA A 1205 17.87 -12.37 -3.86
CA ALA A 1205 16.52 -12.13 -3.34
C ALA A 1205 15.44 -12.65 -4.31
N GLY A 1206 15.62 -12.42 -5.62
CA GLY A 1206 14.72 -12.96 -6.65
C GLY A 1206 14.71 -14.48 -6.68
N ALA A 1207 15.89 -15.11 -6.68
CA ALA A 1207 16.03 -16.56 -6.68
C ALA A 1207 15.43 -17.22 -5.42
N GLN A 1208 15.59 -16.60 -4.25
CA GLN A 1208 15.08 -17.11 -2.98
C GLN A 1208 13.63 -16.68 -2.67
N LYS A 1209 13.05 -15.80 -3.49
CA LYS A 1209 11.73 -15.18 -3.25
C LYS A 1209 11.68 -14.43 -1.92
N TRP A 1210 12.72 -13.64 -1.64
CA TRP A 1210 12.83 -12.74 -0.50
C TRP A 1210 12.72 -11.28 -0.94
N ALA A 1211 12.49 -10.37 0.00
CA ALA A 1211 12.49 -8.94 -0.29
C ALA A 1211 13.92 -8.39 -0.30
N HIS A 1212 14.16 -7.30 -1.05
CA HIS A 1212 15.41 -6.57 -1.04
C HIS A 1212 15.18 -5.06 -0.98
N ILE A 1213 15.99 -4.36 -0.16
CA ILE A 1213 16.04 -2.91 -0.07
C ILE A 1213 17.40 -2.39 -0.56
N ASN A 1214 17.37 -1.44 -1.49
CA ASN A 1214 18.56 -0.78 -2.03
C ASN A 1214 18.65 0.64 -1.47
N MET A 1215 19.48 0.84 -0.46
CA MET A 1215 19.55 2.12 0.26
C MET A 1215 20.16 3.26 -0.57
N GLN A 1216 20.79 2.95 -1.71
CA GLN A 1216 21.19 3.96 -2.69
C GLN A 1216 19.99 4.84 -3.09
N GLU A 1217 18.85 4.24 -3.40
CA GLU A 1217 17.65 4.95 -3.88
C GLU A 1217 17.02 5.86 -2.82
N ALA A 1218 17.20 5.51 -1.54
CA ALA A 1218 16.74 6.34 -0.44
C ALA A 1218 17.66 7.57 -0.24
N PHE A 1219 18.93 7.49 -0.65
CA PHE A 1219 19.95 8.52 -0.42
C PHE A 1219 20.11 9.48 -1.60
N GLY A 1220 20.14 8.96 -2.83
CA GLY A 1220 20.33 9.72 -4.07
C GLY A 1220 21.04 8.88 -5.13
N GLU A 1221 21.24 9.42 -6.33
CA GLU A 1221 21.88 8.66 -7.42
C GLU A 1221 23.39 8.53 -7.22
N THR A 1222 24.02 9.61 -6.73
CA THR A 1222 25.47 9.69 -6.57
C THR A 1222 25.90 10.11 -5.18
N TYR A 1223 27.09 9.67 -4.76
CA TYR A 1223 27.67 10.09 -3.48
C TYR A 1223 27.78 11.61 -3.34
N ALA A 1224 28.02 12.34 -4.44
CA ALA A 1224 28.14 13.79 -4.42
C ALA A 1224 26.83 14.51 -4.04
N GLU A 1225 25.68 13.83 -4.10
CA GLU A 1225 24.41 14.40 -3.65
C GLU A 1225 24.30 14.38 -2.13
N TYR A 1226 24.72 13.31 -1.46
CA TYR A 1226 24.41 13.07 -0.04
C TYR A 1226 25.64 12.89 0.88
N GLY A 1227 26.84 12.83 0.30
CA GLY A 1227 28.10 12.65 0.99
C GLY A 1227 28.46 13.82 1.91
N TYR A 1228 29.50 13.65 2.72
CA TYR A 1228 30.03 14.75 3.52
C TYR A 1228 31.09 15.51 2.72
N THR A 1229 32.11 14.81 2.22
CA THR A 1229 33.14 15.39 1.35
C THR A 1229 32.64 15.47 -0.11
N GLY A 1230 32.86 16.62 -0.77
CA GLY A 1230 32.50 16.79 -2.17
C GLY A 1230 31.00 16.92 -2.44
N ASN A 1231 30.20 17.20 -1.40
CA ASN A 1231 28.76 17.39 -1.53
C ASN A 1231 28.41 18.62 -2.40
N THR A 1232 27.55 18.42 -3.39
CA THR A 1232 27.12 19.46 -4.34
C THR A 1232 25.70 19.95 -4.09
N SER A 1233 24.88 19.22 -3.31
CA SER A 1233 23.45 19.51 -3.10
C SER A 1233 23.15 20.20 -1.76
N GLY A 1234 24.11 20.28 -0.86
CA GLY A 1234 23.95 20.69 0.54
C GLY A 1234 23.38 19.61 1.46
N ARG A 1235 22.99 18.43 0.95
CA ARG A 1235 22.45 17.32 1.75
C ARG A 1235 23.55 16.51 2.42
N VAL A 1236 24.09 17.00 3.53
CA VAL A 1236 25.12 16.26 4.28
C VAL A 1236 24.47 15.14 5.11
N TRP A 1237 24.35 13.94 4.55
CA TRP A 1237 23.71 12.78 5.18
C TRP A 1237 24.70 11.75 5.71
N PHE A 1238 25.98 11.86 5.34
CA PHE A 1238 27.08 11.13 5.96
C PHE A 1238 27.76 11.97 7.06
N GLN A 1239 28.39 11.28 8.00
CA GLN A 1239 29.31 11.89 8.97
C GLN A 1239 30.61 12.31 8.27
N SER A 1240 31.45 13.08 8.97
CA SER A 1240 32.74 13.56 8.46
C SER A 1240 33.74 12.45 8.12
N ASP A 1241 33.42 11.20 8.48
CA ASP A 1241 34.21 10.04 8.11
C ASP A 1241 33.87 9.50 6.71
N ASP A 1242 32.91 10.11 6.00
CA ASP A 1242 32.42 9.71 4.67
C ASP A 1242 31.96 8.24 4.60
N TYR A 1243 31.74 7.61 5.76
CA TYR A 1243 31.44 6.18 5.90
C TYR A 1243 30.10 5.89 6.50
N HIS A 1244 29.72 6.62 7.54
CA HIS A 1244 28.54 6.31 8.32
C HIS A 1244 27.45 7.36 8.11
N PRO A 1245 26.17 6.96 8.13
CA PRO A 1245 25.08 7.92 8.11
C PRO A 1245 25.14 8.81 9.34
N GLU A 1246 24.91 10.11 9.12
CA GLU A 1246 24.74 11.10 10.18
C GLU A 1246 23.40 10.86 10.87
N GLY A 1247 23.40 10.73 12.19
CA GLY A 1247 22.27 10.18 12.94
C GLY A 1247 20.96 10.99 12.82
N ILE A 1248 21.02 12.31 12.65
CA ILE A 1248 19.83 13.17 12.58
C ILE A 1248 19.21 13.12 11.17
N ARG A 1249 20.02 13.29 10.12
CA ARG A 1249 19.53 13.40 8.74
C ARG A 1249 19.59 12.08 7.98
N GLY A 1250 20.80 11.58 7.73
CA GLY A 1250 20.98 10.31 7.00
C GLY A 1250 20.36 9.13 7.74
N GLY A 1251 20.43 9.15 9.06
CA GLY A 1251 19.78 8.18 9.93
C GLY A 1251 18.26 8.17 9.87
N ALA A 1252 17.64 9.34 9.71
CA ALA A 1252 16.20 9.45 9.52
C ALA A 1252 15.78 8.93 8.14
N ALA A 1253 16.56 9.22 7.09
CA ALA A 1253 16.35 8.65 5.76
C ALA A 1253 16.46 7.11 5.80
N TYR A 1254 17.47 6.58 6.50
CA TYR A 1254 17.67 5.14 6.70
C TYR A 1254 16.46 4.48 7.37
N ALA A 1255 16.05 5.00 8.53
CA ALA A 1255 14.92 4.48 9.28
C ALA A 1255 13.62 4.58 8.48
N GLY A 1256 13.38 5.71 7.79
CA GLY A 1256 12.19 5.93 6.97
C GLY A 1256 12.05 4.91 5.83
N ALA A 1257 13.15 4.63 5.13
CA ALA A 1257 13.15 3.64 4.05
C ALA A 1257 12.85 2.22 4.55
N HIS A 1258 13.41 1.83 5.70
CA HIS A 1258 13.15 0.53 6.31
C HIS A 1258 11.71 0.43 6.83
N ILE A 1259 11.15 1.50 7.42
CA ILE A 1259 9.74 1.56 7.83
C ILE A 1259 8.84 1.39 6.59
N GLN A 1260 9.14 2.09 5.49
CA GLN A 1260 8.39 1.98 4.24
C GLN A 1260 8.39 0.55 3.68
N ALA A 1261 9.45 -0.22 3.88
CA ALA A 1261 9.51 -1.62 3.44
C ALA A 1261 8.47 -2.51 4.14
N VAL A 1262 8.29 -2.30 5.45
CA VAL A 1262 7.57 -3.25 6.33
C VAL A 1262 6.11 -2.88 6.59
N VAL A 1263 5.75 -1.60 6.52
CA VAL A 1263 4.39 -1.12 6.85
C VAL A 1263 3.35 -1.61 5.82
N PRO A 1264 2.18 -2.12 6.26
CA PRO A 1264 1.08 -2.50 5.36
C PRO A 1264 0.43 -1.27 4.71
N TYR A 1265 0.11 -1.38 3.42
CA TYR A 1265 -0.53 -0.35 2.60
C TYR A 1265 -1.99 -0.06 3.00
#